data_AF-A0A8C6Y047-F1
#
_entry.id   AF-A0A8C6Y047-F1
#
_cell.length_a   1.000
_cell.length_b   1.000
_cell.length_c   1.000
_cell.angle_alpha   90.00
_cell.angle_beta   90.00
_cell.angle_gamma   90.00
#
_symmetry.space_group_name_H-M   'P 1'
#
loop_
_entity.id
_entity.type
_entity.pdbx_description
1 polymer ?
#
loop_
_entity_poly.entity_id
_entity_poly.type
_entity_poly.pdbx_seq_one_letter_code
_entity_poly.pdbx_strand_id
1 'polypeptide(L)'
;MVQVYNLHPFGSQQVVPLKQEPALFCCGGDVLLVACGSGACKVEVFAELCEPLGSFSTLGRVLSMAYGEVGDYVATIEEKHSTLFLRVYVNWRCMSSGSSRVCVRMQGHNPEASYTETSKEQMTIIEIPLSDPPTCFSCLLDFERSLILHMEKITPTEVAFCAGYVAVTAELEVLVFKLLTGEKITLAGNSNICESIEPEMPLMKATGLEVDQTQSESDGFVFCQQPVELLGEESSKCEISVILESISLCGEDLNIQVQYVLYRRFALDVSSFPFSVEDAKLHSLQLLPIHESGNTTKQEFLSLFCFFSLPHVAYLYTINNLVELISTYQYSERSQQAVLTPQFLHVITSNNLQCFTVRCSAAAARNQDPYIDTTLKACPPVSLDVCTLRMQLFIGLKAISHFKHHIIILTKADSEDILEKKSLKRRLLYRKADNIKPKVPPESESGWNLYVVNTTSTLQLYREMVEYSKTYENVRTESCIHLLSEAHLLVRTALMDPALKELEEKEALLAAFHESCALLGDCYSRFDTKDFHLAIPYYKMSSLSISDILKRVTFEDKTQKYEKGFIFYLQHSLFEDIDEKLNKDLAAKVLQIFHRAEPNQIPHILCSPCMKNVCPEMAKEYLELIENMAPSVLVTLAKASVALKKRDWDRCKKELDSQAEMKLVCGFIREPRLLKQHNKGQMFPTELALYLKETRPGFLLASLLALHENNKMELEEADSYIKMLNGKNEDAVPQLLVDFWEALLVACTQEEVAQKLHFKLATQYIWRLSRKELPDTEPLKTTEDLINSCSDYGLIFSWIIFMMSLVPLPDWNSCDDLSKLQSLLCSPSFRISSILPFVKNIPEDSISGLSIHVLCDTCLGQHEAGIDKLLDRCPEAVIPYAQHELRDEHQALWWNKLLPELCKRTRHVGENYPVFLSSLQETLSVIATALELRDFLNVLPEDGNAAFFLPHLLQCSRRLVT
;
A
#
# COMPACT_ATOMS: atom_id res chain seq x y z
N MET A 1 11.87 -21.61 -26.34
CA MET A 1 12.38 -22.88 -25.77
C MET A 1 12.33 -22.70 -24.26
N VAL A 2 11.50 -23.47 -23.56
CA VAL A 2 11.24 -23.30 -22.12
C VAL A 2 12.47 -23.73 -21.31
N GLN A 3 12.82 -22.99 -20.25
CA GLN A 3 13.95 -23.37 -19.38
C GLN A 3 13.62 -24.67 -18.61
N VAL A 4 14.58 -25.59 -18.55
CA VAL A 4 14.44 -26.88 -17.86
C VAL A 4 15.42 -26.94 -16.68
N TYR A 5 14.91 -27.18 -15.48
CA TYR A 5 15.72 -27.40 -14.28
C TYR A 5 15.57 -28.84 -13.78
N ASN A 6 16.71 -29.48 -13.46
CA ASN A 6 16.76 -30.87 -13.01
C ASN A 6 16.46 -31.00 -11.50
N LEU A 7 15.24 -30.63 -11.09
CA LEU A 7 14.75 -30.66 -9.70
C LEU A 7 13.72 -31.79 -9.52
N HIS A 8 13.48 -32.26 -8.28
CA HIS A 8 12.61 -33.42 -8.01
C HIS A 8 11.27 -33.01 -7.38
N PRO A 9 10.24 -32.67 -8.18
CA PRO A 9 8.92 -32.30 -7.65
C PRO A 9 8.13 -33.48 -7.08
N PHE A 10 8.56 -34.72 -7.35
CA PHE A 10 7.89 -35.95 -6.94
C PHE A 10 8.76 -36.74 -5.96
N GLY A 11 8.19 -37.15 -4.83
CA GLY A 11 8.90 -37.83 -3.74
C GLY A 11 8.81 -39.36 -3.83
N SER A 12 7.62 -39.91 -3.58
CA SER A 12 7.37 -41.36 -3.60
C SER A 12 6.19 -41.70 -4.51
N GLN A 13 6.11 -42.97 -4.92
CA GLN A 13 4.99 -43.48 -5.72
C GLN A 13 4.48 -44.80 -5.16
N GLN A 14 3.16 -44.95 -5.10
CA GLN A 14 2.48 -46.18 -4.77
C GLN A 14 1.70 -46.66 -6.00
N VAL A 15 1.75 -47.96 -6.29
CA VAL A 15 1.06 -48.57 -7.43
C VAL A 15 -0.05 -49.47 -6.92
N VAL A 16 -1.27 -49.21 -7.38
CA VAL A 16 -2.45 -50.03 -7.10
C VAL A 16 -2.90 -50.68 -8.40
N PRO A 17 -2.69 -52.00 -8.58
CA PRO A 17 -3.14 -52.71 -9.77
C PRO A 17 -4.67 -52.82 -9.74
N LEU A 18 -5.32 -52.41 -10.84
CA LEU A 18 -6.77 -52.47 -10.95
C LEU A 18 -7.20 -53.81 -11.54
N LYS A 19 -8.22 -54.43 -10.94
CA LYS A 19 -8.74 -55.74 -11.36
C LYS A 19 -9.69 -55.66 -12.55
N GLN A 20 -10.23 -54.48 -12.82
CA GLN A 20 -11.20 -54.21 -13.88
C GLN A 20 -10.78 -52.96 -14.64
N GLU A 21 -11.23 -52.83 -15.89
CA GLU A 21 -10.99 -51.62 -16.69
C GLU A 21 -11.68 -50.42 -16.03
N PRO A 22 -10.92 -49.39 -15.62
CA PRO A 22 -11.47 -48.14 -15.14
C PRO A 22 -11.90 -47.29 -16.34
N ALA A 23 -13.13 -46.81 -16.33
CA ALA A 23 -13.65 -45.92 -17.36
C ALA A 23 -13.39 -44.45 -17.01
N LEU A 24 -13.62 -44.08 -15.74
CA LEU A 24 -13.57 -42.71 -15.24
C LEU A 24 -13.16 -42.74 -13.77
N PHE A 25 -12.54 -41.67 -13.28
CA PHE A 25 -12.32 -41.48 -11.86
C PHE A 25 -12.48 -40.01 -11.48
N CYS A 26 -12.89 -39.76 -10.23
CA CYS A 26 -12.91 -38.41 -9.66
C CYS A 26 -12.42 -38.47 -8.21
N CYS A 27 -11.85 -37.36 -7.74
CA CYS A 27 -11.37 -37.21 -6.37
C CYS A 27 -12.28 -36.25 -5.61
N GLY A 28 -12.49 -36.49 -4.31
CA GLY A 28 -13.36 -35.63 -3.52
C GLY A 28 -13.31 -35.90 -2.03
N GLY A 29 -13.16 -34.84 -1.21
CA GLY A 29 -13.07 -34.96 0.24
C GLY A 29 -11.87 -35.80 0.70
N ASP A 30 -12.14 -37.00 1.21
CA ASP A 30 -11.16 -37.99 1.69
C ASP A 30 -11.11 -39.26 0.82
N VAL A 31 -11.78 -39.26 -0.35
CA VAL A 31 -11.94 -40.45 -1.19
C VAL A 31 -11.56 -40.25 -2.66
N LEU A 32 -11.12 -41.35 -3.27
CA LEU A 32 -10.97 -41.55 -4.70
C LEU A 32 -12.07 -42.50 -5.18
N LEU A 33 -12.85 -42.07 -6.18
CA LEU A 33 -13.93 -42.85 -6.78
C LEU A 33 -13.51 -43.29 -8.18
N VAL A 34 -13.51 -44.60 -8.43
CA VAL A 34 -13.13 -45.18 -9.73
C VAL A 34 -14.31 -45.96 -10.28
N ALA A 35 -14.85 -45.54 -11.42
CA ALA A 35 -15.88 -46.26 -12.15
C ALA A 35 -15.24 -47.45 -12.89
N CYS A 36 -15.51 -48.66 -12.43
CA CYS A 36 -14.94 -49.92 -12.89
C CYS A 36 -16.00 -50.83 -13.55
N GLY A 37 -15.56 -51.71 -14.46
CA GLY A 37 -16.34 -52.87 -14.93
C GLY A 37 -16.84 -52.78 -16.39
N SER A 38 -17.37 -53.88 -16.93
CA SER A 38 -17.93 -53.93 -18.30
C SER A 38 -19.13 -52.98 -18.41
N GLY A 39 -18.90 -51.81 -19.01
CA GLY A 39 -19.88 -50.73 -19.12
C GLY A 39 -19.92 -49.75 -17.94
N ALA A 40 -18.88 -49.65 -17.10
CA ALA A 40 -18.76 -48.62 -16.04
C ALA A 40 -19.96 -48.53 -15.08
N CYS A 41 -20.54 -49.67 -14.68
CA CYS A 41 -21.75 -49.73 -13.85
C CYS A 41 -21.47 -49.90 -12.34
N LYS A 42 -20.20 -49.86 -11.91
CA LYS A 42 -19.78 -50.04 -10.52
C LYS A 42 -18.74 -48.98 -10.16
N VAL A 43 -18.89 -48.33 -9.02
CA VAL A 43 -17.92 -47.35 -8.50
C VAL A 43 -17.21 -47.97 -7.30
N GLU A 44 -15.89 -48.10 -7.40
CA GLU A 44 -15.00 -48.51 -6.31
C GLU A 44 -14.49 -47.26 -5.60
N VAL A 45 -14.54 -47.29 -4.26
CA VAL A 45 -14.17 -46.18 -3.40
C VAL A 45 -12.88 -46.53 -2.68
N PHE A 46 -11.89 -45.65 -2.76
CA PHE A 46 -10.64 -45.75 -2.03
C PHE A 46 -10.45 -44.56 -1.09
N ALA A 47 -9.78 -44.76 0.05
CA ALA A 47 -9.37 -43.69 0.96
C ALA A 47 -8.11 -42.96 0.46
N GLU A 48 -7.67 -41.95 1.22
CA GLU A 48 -6.50 -41.08 0.99
C GLU A 48 -5.16 -41.80 0.69
N LEU A 49 -5.02 -43.09 1.03
CA LEU A 49 -3.85 -43.94 0.71
C LEU A 49 -4.15 -45.09 -0.27
N CYS A 50 -5.23 -44.94 -1.03
CA CYS A 50 -5.81 -45.96 -1.89
C CYS A 50 -6.17 -47.28 -1.18
N GLU A 51 -6.54 -47.19 0.11
CA GLU A 51 -7.12 -48.33 0.83
C GLU A 51 -8.59 -48.51 0.38
N PRO A 52 -9.02 -49.72 -0.01
CA PRO A 52 -10.38 -49.93 -0.50
C PRO A 52 -11.39 -49.74 0.64
N LEU A 53 -12.25 -48.73 0.52
CA LEU A 53 -13.31 -48.43 1.48
C LEU A 53 -14.59 -49.20 1.19
N GLY A 54 -14.92 -49.41 -0.09
CA GLY A 54 -16.14 -50.10 -0.49
C GLY A 54 -16.45 -49.93 -1.98
N SER A 55 -17.66 -50.32 -2.38
CA SER A 55 -18.14 -50.09 -3.74
C SER A 55 -19.66 -50.05 -3.80
N PHE A 56 -20.21 -49.28 -4.74
CA PHE A 56 -21.64 -49.25 -5.04
C PHE A 56 -21.90 -49.42 -6.55
N SER A 57 -23.12 -49.81 -6.92
CA SER A 57 -23.51 -49.99 -8.33
C SER A 57 -24.32 -48.80 -8.81
N THR A 58 -24.10 -48.39 -10.06
CA THR A 58 -24.88 -47.37 -10.75
C THR A 58 -26.02 -48.00 -11.56
N LEU A 59 -27.00 -47.19 -11.99
CA LEU A 59 -28.18 -47.68 -12.72
C LEU A 59 -27.97 -47.79 -14.24
N GLY A 60 -26.94 -47.12 -14.77
CA GLY A 60 -26.51 -47.17 -16.16
C GLY A 60 -25.00 -46.99 -16.31
N ARG A 61 -24.53 -46.95 -17.56
CA ARG A 61 -23.12 -46.74 -17.89
C ARG A 61 -22.74 -45.30 -17.60
N VAL A 62 -21.78 -45.09 -16.70
CA VAL A 62 -21.30 -43.76 -16.36
C VAL A 62 -20.47 -43.19 -17.52
N LEU A 63 -20.90 -42.03 -18.03
CA LEU A 63 -20.20 -41.26 -19.08
C LEU A 63 -19.44 -40.07 -18.50
N SER A 64 -19.91 -39.51 -17.39
CA SER A 64 -19.23 -38.46 -16.64
C SER A 64 -19.58 -38.59 -15.16
N MET A 65 -18.64 -38.24 -14.27
CA MET A 65 -18.78 -38.37 -12.82
C MET A 65 -18.05 -37.22 -12.13
N ALA A 66 -18.69 -36.59 -11.15
CA ALA A 66 -18.07 -35.60 -10.29
C ALA A 66 -18.59 -35.73 -8.85
N TYR A 67 -17.75 -35.33 -7.89
CA TYR A 67 -18.05 -35.34 -6.47
C TYR A 67 -18.41 -33.93 -5.97
N GLY A 68 -19.49 -33.82 -5.20
CA GLY A 68 -19.88 -32.59 -4.51
C GLY A 68 -19.43 -32.63 -3.05
N GLU A 69 -18.50 -31.76 -2.67
CA GLU A 69 -18.05 -31.65 -1.28
C GLU A 69 -19.17 -31.15 -0.35
N VAL A 70 -19.93 -30.16 -0.80
CA VAL A 70 -21.07 -29.59 -0.08
C VAL A 70 -22.25 -30.56 -0.22
N GLY A 71 -22.50 -31.36 0.82
CA GLY A 71 -23.60 -32.33 0.85
C GLY A 71 -23.18 -33.79 0.59
N ASP A 72 -21.88 -34.06 0.40
CA ASP A 72 -21.30 -35.42 0.28
C ASP A 72 -22.06 -36.33 -0.70
N TYR A 73 -22.07 -35.95 -1.98
CA TYR A 73 -22.78 -36.68 -3.03
C TYR A 73 -21.91 -36.92 -4.27
N VAL A 74 -22.28 -37.93 -5.04
CA VAL A 74 -21.68 -38.23 -6.35
C VAL A 74 -22.73 -37.98 -7.42
N ALA A 75 -22.43 -37.12 -8.38
CA ALA A 75 -23.29 -36.90 -9.53
C ALA A 75 -22.71 -37.59 -10.77
N THR A 76 -23.59 -38.16 -11.60
CA THR A 76 -23.21 -38.89 -12.81
C THR A 76 -24.13 -38.55 -13.97
N ILE A 77 -23.58 -38.51 -15.18
CA ILE A 77 -24.35 -38.68 -16.41
C ILE A 77 -24.26 -40.16 -16.79
N GLU A 78 -25.42 -40.81 -16.88
CA GLU A 78 -25.53 -42.24 -17.15
C GLU A 78 -26.30 -42.51 -18.44
N GLU A 79 -25.75 -43.39 -19.28
CA GLU A 79 -26.45 -43.95 -20.42
C GLU A 79 -27.20 -45.23 -20.02
N LYS A 80 -28.50 -45.24 -20.27
CA LYS A 80 -29.35 -46.42 -20.10
C LYS A 80 -30.31 -46.51 -21.28
N HIS A 81 -30.28 -47.62 -22.04
CA HIS A 81 -31.08 -47.83 -23.24
C HIS A 81 -30.97 -46.68 -24.27
N SER A 82 -29.76 -46.15 -24.50
CA SER A 82 -29.50 -45.02 -25.42
C SER A 82 -30.19 -43.70 -25.02
N THR A 83 -30.57 -43.56 -23.76
CA THR A 83 -31.06 -42.30 -23.17
C THR A 83 -30.12 -41.88 -22.03
N LEU A 84 -29.86 -40.57 -21.92
CA LEU A 84 -28.96 -39.98 -20.94
C LEU A 84 -29.76 -39.48 -19.73
N PHE A 85 -29.29 -39.84 -18.53
CA PHE A 85 -29.89 -39.43 -17.27
C PHE A 85 -28.85 -38.73 -16.39
N LEU A 86 -29.22 -37.63 -15.76
CA LEU A 86 -28.45 -37.00 -14.70
C LEU A 86 -28.92 -37.55 -13.35
N ARG A 87 -28.02 -38.22 -12.62
CA ARG A 87 -28.32 -38.87 -11.33
C ARG A 87 -27.37 -38.39 -10.24
N VAL A 88 -27.90 -38.27 -9.03
CA VAL A 88 -27.15 -37.88 -7.83
C VAL A 88 -27.29 -38.97 -6.77
N TYR A 89 -26.16 -39.42 -6.24
CA TYR A 89 -26.02 -40.46 -5.24
C TYR A 89 -25.66 -39.82 -3.90
N VAL A 90 -26.57 -39.89 -2.93
CA VAL A 90 -26.42 -39.34 -1.57
C VAL A 90 -26.31 -40.47 -0.56
N ASN A 91 -25.60 -40.26 0.54
CA ASN A 91 -25.29 -41.27 1.58
C ASN A 91 -24.61 -42.52 1.01
N TRP A 92 -23.89 -42.39 -0.10
CA TRP A 92 -23.18 -43.50 -0.76
C TRP A 92 -22.15 -44.16 0.18
N ARG A 93 -21.61 -43.41 1.16
CA ARG A 93 -20.74 -43.92 2.23
C ARG A 93 -21.38 -45.03 3.07
N CYS A 94 -22.71 -45.13 3.19
CA CYS A 94 -23.32 -46.24 3.97
C CYS A 94 -23.03 -47.63 3.36
N MET A 95 -22.67 -47.69 2.08
CA MET A 95 -22.32 -48.94 1.39
C MET A 95 -20.97 -49.51 1.85
N SER A 96 -20.05 -48.69 2.38
CA SER A 96 -18.81 -49.19 2.99
C SER A 96 -19.07 -49.85 4.35
N SER A 97 -20.13 -49.45 5.05
CA SER A 97 -20.55 -50.02 6.34
C SER A 97 -21.37 -51.32 6.24
N GLY A 98 -21.60 -51.82 5.02
CA GLY A 98 -22.32 -53.08 4.77
C GLY A 98 -23.84 -52.98 4.63
N SER A 99 -24.40 -51.76 4.50
CA SER A 99 -25.81 -51.57 4.16
C SER A 99 -26.09 -51.98 2.71
N SER A 100 -27.23 -52.62 2.43
CA SER A 100 -27.66 -53.04 1.07
C SER A 100 -28.90 -52.30 0.57
N ARG A 101 -29.39 -51.31 1.33
CA ARG A 101 -30.64 -50.61 1.02
C ARG A 101 -30.37 -49.41 0.12
N VAL A 102 -31.09 -49.37 -1.01
CA VAL A 102 -31.04 -48.29 -2.00
C VAL A 102 -32.46 -47.76 -2.22
N CYS A 103 -32.64 -46.45 -2.15
CA CYS A 103 -33.88 -45.74 -2.47
C CYS A 103 -33.68 -44.94 -3.77
N VAL A 104 -34.65 -44.96 -4.68
CA VAL A 104 -34.61 -44.16 -5.92
C VAL A 104 -35.78 -43.18 -5.90
N ARG A 105 -35.52 -41.89 -6.15
CA ARG A 105 -36.53 -40.83 -6.22
C ARG A 105 -36.26 -39.85 -7.37
N MET A 106 -37.31 -39.20 -7.86
CA MET A 106 -37.20 -38.10 -8.82
C MET A 106 -37.14 -36.76 -8.06
N GLN A 107 -36.34 -35.80 -8.52
CA GLN A 107 -36.36 -34.44 -7.97
C GLN A 107 -37.74 -33.79 -8.20
N GLY A 108 -38.35 -33.22 -7.15
CA GLY A 108 -39.67 -32.58 -7.22
C GLY A 108 -40.89 -33.47 -6.91
N HIS A 109 -40.73 -34.79 -6.75
CA HIS A 109 -41.84 -35.71 -6.45
C HIS A 109 -41.89 -36.09 -4.95
N ASN A 110 -42.99 -35.78 -4.26
CA ASN A 110 -43.33 -36.04 -2.84
C ASN A 110 -42.56 -35.25 -1.75
N PRO A 111 -43.06 -34.07 -1.33
CA PRO A 111 -42.55 -33.34 -0.15
C PRO A 111 -43.02 -33.91 1.20
N GLU A 112 -44.03 -34.79 1.23
CA GLU A 112 -44.66 -35.26 2.50
C GLU A 112 -43.98 -36.48 3.15
N ALA A 113 -42.98 -37.09 2.53
CA ALA A 113 -42.18 -38.12 3.18
C ALA A 113 -41.10 -37.45 4.05
N SER A 114 -41.47 -37.09 5.28
CA SER A 114 -40.56 -36.62 6.32
C SER A 114 -39.27 -37.44 6.35
N TYR A 115 -38.10 -36.79 6.39
CA TYR A 115 -36.81 -37.40 6.70
C TYR A 115 -36.91 -38.16 8.03
N THR A 116 -37.30 -39.43 8.00
CA THR A 116 -37.26 -40.32 9.17
C THR A 116 -35.80 -40.70 9.44
N GLU A 117 -35.40 -40.89 10.70
CA GLU A 117 -34.02 -41.23 11.09
C GLU A 117 -33.42 -42.44 10.33
N THR A 118 -34.27 -43.31 9.77
CA THR A 118 -33.92 -44.42 8.88
C THR A 118 -33.33 -44.02 7.51
N SER A 119 -33.46 -42.76 7.08
CA SER A 119 -32.97 -42.28 5.78
C SER A 119 -31.45 -42.05 5.74
N LYS A 120 -30.79 -41.96 6.91
CA LYS A 120 -29.33 -41.81 7.03
C LYS A 120 -28.57 -43.14 6.87
N GLU A 121 -29.25 -44.29 6.99
CA GLU A 121 -28.64 -45.63 6.89
C GLU A 121 -28.78 -46.29 5.50
N GLN A 122 -29.37 -45.59 4.53
CA GLN A 122 -29.60 -46.08 3.17
C GLN A 122 -29.10 -45.09 2.12
N MET A 123 -28.59 -45.63 1.01
CA MET A 123 -28.14 -44.84 -0.15
C MET A 123 -29.36 -44.35 -0.93
N THR A 124 -29.38 -43.08 -1.31
CA THR A 124 -30.48 -42.51 -2.10
C THR A 124 -29.98 -42.04 -3.45
N ILE A 125 -30.65 -42.48 -4.52
CA ILE A 125 -30.43 -42.07 -5.91
C ILE A 125 -31.52 -41.07 -6.27
N ILE A 126 -31.11 -39.87 -6.67
CA ILE A 126 -31.99 -38.79 -7.10
C ILE A 126 -31.80 -38.63 -8.60
N GLU A 127 -32.85 -38.83 -9.38
CA GLU A 127 -32.84 -38.57 -10.82
C GLU A 127 -33.40 -37.17 -11.09
N ILE A 128 -32.63 -36.37 -11.84
CA ILE A 128 -32.97 -34.98 -12.19
C ILE A 128 -33.70 -35.00 -13.53
N PRO A 129 -34.97 -34.54 -13.59
CA PRO A 129 -35.69 -34.46 -14.86
C PRO A 129 -35.12 -33.33 -15.71
N LEU A 130 -34.72 -33.65 -16.93
CA LEU A 130 -34.20 -32.68 -17.91
C LEU A 130 -35.06 -32.74 -19.18
N SER A 131 -35.35 -31.57 -19.75
CA SER A 131 -36.07 -31.39 -21.01
C SER A 131 -35.24 -31.91 -22.20
N ASP A 132 -33.93 -31.64 -22.17
CA ASP A 132 -32.94 -32.08 -23.16
C ASP A 132 -31.87 -32.98 -22.52
N PRO A 133 -31.20 -33.85 -23.30
CA PRO A 133 -30.16 -34.73 -22.77
C PRO A 133 -28.95 -33.92 -22.25
N PRO A 134 -28.45 -34.20 -21.03
CA PRO A 134 -27.33 -33.47 -20.45
C PRO A 134 -26.03 -33.75 -21.24
N THR A 135 -25.30 -32.70 -21.57
CA THR A 135 -24.01 -32.77 -22.26
C THR A 135 -22.83 -32.85 -21.28
N CYS A 136 -22.83 -32.02 -20.24
CA CYS A 136 -21.82 -31.96 -19.18
C CYS A 136 -22.40 -31.27 -17.92
N PHE A 137 -21.70 -31.38 -16.77
CA PHE A 137 -22.14 -30.79 -15.50
C PHE A 137 -20.94 -30.44 -14.60
N SER A 138 -21.16 -29.60 -13.58
CA SER A 138 -20.17 -29.24 -12.54
C SER A 138 -20.84 -29.20 -11.16
N CYS A 139 -20.17 -29.69 -10.11
CA CYS A 139 -20.72 -29.83 -8.76
C CYS A 139 -20.02 -28.92 -7.77
N LEU A 140 -20.76 -28.07 -7.03
CA LEU A 140 -20.16 -27.20 -6.00
C LEU A 140 -21.09 -26.85 -4.81
N LEU A 141 -22.41 -27.03 -4.96
CA LEU A 141 -23.41 -26.63 -3.96
C LEU A 141 -24.39 -27.78 -3.68
N ASP A 142 -25.21 -27.61 -2.64
CA ASP A 142 -26.32 -28.52 -2.29
C ASP A 142 -27.21 -28.78 -3.51
N PHE A 143 -27.51 -30.05 -3.80
CA PHE A 143 -28.25 -30.49 -4.98
C PHE A 143 -29.73 -30.01 -4.99
N GLU A 144 -30.19 -29.39 -3.91
CA GLU A 144 -31.53 -28.81 -3.79
C GLU A 144 -31.74 -27.54 -4.65
N ARG A 145 -30.66 -26.91 -5.15
CA ARG A 145 -30.72 -25.73 -6.02
C ARG A 145 -29.93 -25.97 -7.30
N SER A 146 -30.59 -26.49 -8.34
CA SER A 146 -29.99 -26.69 -9.67
C SER A 146 -30.39 -25.61 -10.67
N LEU A 147 -29.44 -25.25 -11.53
CA LEU A 147 -29.61 -24.29 -12.61
C LEU A 147 -29.17 -24.97 -13.91
N ILE A 148 -30.07 -25.06 -14.89
CA ILE A 148 -29.78 -25.52 -16.24
C ILE A 148 -29.39 -24.31 -17.07
N LEU A 149 -28.32 -24.45 -17.85
CA LEU A 149 -27.83 -23.43 -18.77
C LEU A 149 -27.98 -23.94 -20.19
N HIS A 150 -28.85 -23.30 -20.96
CA HIS A 150 -29.03 -23.57 -22.38
C HIS A 150 -28.14 -22.61 -23.18
N MET A 151 -27.27 -23.17 -24.01
CA MET A 151 -26.36 -22.41 -24.86
C MET A 151 -26.74 -22.59 -26.32
N GLU A 152 -27.02 -21.50 -27.01
CA GLU A 152 -27.29 -21.56 -28.45
C GLU A 152 -25.97 -21.50 -29.22
N LYS A 153 -25.92 -22.18 -30.38
CA LYS A 153 -24.79 -22.21 -31.33
C LYS A 153 -23.51 -22.93 -30.88
N ILE A 154 -23.42 -23.37 -29.63
CA ILE A 154 -22.26 -24.09 -29.10
C ILE A 154 -22.68 -25.39 -28.40
N THR A 155 -21.94 -26.47 -28.62
CA THR A 155 -22.08 -27.75 -27.89
C THR A 155 -21.01 -27.87 -26.81
N PRO A 156 -21.34 -27.68 -25.52
CA PRO A 156 -20.34 -27.66 -24.46
C PRO A 156 -19.75 -29.06 -24.22
N THR A 157 -18.42 -29.12 -24.09
CA THR A 157 -17.64 -30.35 -23.84
C THR A 157 -17.23 -30.48 -22.39
N GLU A 158 -16.71 -29.41 -21.78
CA GLU A 158 -16.36 -29.37 -20.36
C GLU A 158 -16.89 -28.08 -19.72
N VAL A 159 -17.26 -28.17 -18.44
CA VAL A 159 -17.77 -27.05 -17.65
C VAL A 159 -17.08 -27.03 -16.30
N ALA A 160 -16.64 -25.85 -15.88
CA ALA A 160 -16.13 -25.59 -14.55
C ALA A 160 -16.92 -24.45 -13.91
N PHE A 161 -17.28 -24.60 -12.64
CA PHE A 161 -17.98 -23.58 -11.87
C PHE A 161 -17.18 -23.26 -10.61
N CYS A 162 -16.98 -21.98 -10.31
CA CYS A 162 -16.32 -21.55 -9.07
C CYS A 162 -16.68 -20.11 -8.73
N ALA A 163 -17.02 -19.83 -7.46
CA ALA A 163 -17.27 -18.47 -6.95
C ALA A 163 -18.26 -17.62 -7.80
N GLY A 164 -19.28 -18.27 -8.38
CA GLY A 164 -20.27 -17.61 -9.25
C GLY A 164 -19.84 -17.45 -10.71
N TYR A 165 -18.62 -17.83 -11.07
CA TYR A 165 -18.13 -17.86 -12.44
C TYR A 165 -18.33 -19.25 -13.04
N VAL A 166 -18.79 -19.30 -14.29
CA VAL A 166 -18.93 -20.50 -15.11
C VAL A 166 -17.96 -20.36 -16.27
N ALA A 167 -17.12 -21.38 -16.47
CA ALA A 167 -16.29 -21.53 -17.65
C ALA A 167 -16.75 -22.74 -18.44
N VAL A 168 -16.81 -22.62 -19.76
CA VAL A 168 -17.28 -23.64 -20.68
C VAL A 168 -16.33 -23.73 -21.86
N THR A 169 -15.96 -24.95 -22.24
CA THR A 169 -15.25 -25.24 -23.50
C THR A 169 -16.17 -25.91 -24.49
N ALA A 170 -15.93 -25.67 -25.78
CA ALA A 170 -16.55 -26.39 -26.87
C ALA A 170 -15.62 -26.41 -28.08
N GLU A 171 -15.17 -27.59 -28.50
CA GLU A 171 -14.19 -27.80 -29.59
C GLU A 171 -12.95 -26.88 -29.54
N LEU A 172 -13.06 -25.65 -30.07
CA LEU A 172 -12.03 -24.61 -30.18
C LEU A 172 -12.45 -23.26 -29.59
N GLU A 173 -13.52 -23.24 -28.80
CA GLU A 173 -14.09 -22.05 -28.18
C GLU A 173 -14.09 -22.21 -26.66
N VAL A 174 -13.78 -21.11 -25.97
CA VAL A 174 -13.82 -20.99 -24.51
C VAL A 174 -14.65 -19.78 -24.15
N LEU A 175 -15.65 -19.98 -23.28
CA LEU A 175 -16.52 -18.94 -22.78
C LEU A 175 -16.49 -18.93 -21.25
N VAL A 176 -16.28 -17.77 -20.64
CA VAL A 176 -16.38 -17.56 -19.20
C VAL A 176 -17.33 -16.41 -18.92
N PHE A 177 -18.26 -16.62 -17.99
CA PHE A 177 -19.22 -15.61 -17.55
C PHE A 177 -19.50 -15.75 -16.05
N LYS A 178 -20.00 -14.67 -15.46
CA LYS A 178 -20.37 -14.56 -14.05
C LYS A 178 -21.89 -14.54 -13.91
N LEU A 179 -22.40 -15.27 -12.94
CA LEU A 179 -23.80 -15.26 -12.52
C LEU A 179 -23.98 -14.22 -11.39
N LEU A 180 -24.75 -13.16 -11.65
CA LEU A 180 -25.08 -12.10 -10.70
C LEU A 180 -26.48 -12.33 -10.13
N THR A 181 -26.65 -12.21 -8.82
CA THR A 181 -27.98 -12.22 -8.19
C THR A 181 -28.48 -10.78 -8.05
N GLY A 182 -29.60 -10.46 -8.68
CA GLY A 182 -30.18 -9.11 -8.64
C GLY A 182 -30.85 -8.82 -7.29
N GLU A 183 -30.28 -7.91 -6.50
CA GLU A 183 -31.05 -7.22 -5.45
C GLU A 183 -32.09 -6.33 -6.14
N LYS A 184 -33.33 -6.32 -5.65
CA LYS A 184 -34.34 -5.35 -6.10
C LYS A 184 -33.86 -3.95 -5.76
N ILE A 185 -33.25 -3.26 -6.72
CA ILE A 185 -32.86 -1.85 -6.60
C ILE A 185 -34.15 -1.03 -6.46
N THR A 186 -34.44 -0.55 -5.25
CA THR A 186 -35.32 0.60 -5.05
C THR A 186 -34.64 1.82 -5.64
N LEU A 187 -35.21 2.32 -6.74
CA LEU A 187 -34.80 3.51 -7.47
C LEU A 187 -34.48 4.71 -6.57
N ALA A 188 -33.22 5.15 -6.59
CA ALA A 188 -32.86 6.57 -6.53
C ALA A 188 -31.46 6.78 -7.14
N GLY A 189 -31.40 7.32 -8.36
CA GLY A 189 -30.26 8.10 -8.85
C GLY A 189 -29.32 7.45 -9.87
N ASN A 190 -29.57 7.78 -11.14
CA ASN A 190 -28.61 7.98 -12.24
C ASN A 190 -28.08 6.77 -13.06
N SER A 191 -28.73 6.60 -14.21
CA SER A 191 -28.18 6.48 -15.58
C SER A 191 -27.27 5.30 -15.93
N ASN A 192 -27.85 4.26 -16.55
CA ASN A 192 -27.81 4.04 -18.02
C ASN A 192 -28.62 2.78 -18.35
N ILE A 193 -29.83 2.98 -18.89
CA ILE A 193 -30.75 1.91 -19.30
C ILE A 193 -30.50 1.63 -20.78
N CYS A 194 -30.15 0.40 -21.13
CA CYS A 194 -30.31 -0.12 -22.49
C CYS A 194 -31.69 -0.79 -22.54
N GLU A 195 -32.66 -0.13 -23.17
CA GLU A 195 -34.02 -0.63 -23.34
C GLU A 195 -34.04 -1.82 -24.31
N SER A 196 -34.84 -2.83 -23.94
CA SER A 196 -35.31 -3.90 -24.82
C SER A 196 -36.04 -3.34 -26.02
N ILE A 197 -35.52 -3.54 -27.24
CA ILE A 197 -36.22 -3.24 -28.48
C ILE A 197 -36.75 -4.56 -29.06
N GLU A 198 -38.06 -4.76 -28.93
CA GLU A 198 -38.80 -5.70 -29.79
C GLU A 198 -38.80 -5.18 -31.25
N PRO A 199 -38.79 -6.06 -32.26
CA PRO A 199 -38.66 -5.64 -33.65
C PRO A 199 -40.00 -5.25 -34.26
N GLU A 200 -40.26 -3.93 -34.41
CA GLU A 200 -41.29 -3.43 -35.33
C GLU A 200 -40.68 -3.17 -36.72
N MET A 201 -41.27 -3.76 -37.76
CA MET A 201 -40.95 -3.44 -39.16
C MET A 201 -41.55 -2.09 -39.59
N PRO A 202 -40.80 -1.27 -40.36
CA PRO A 202 -41.43 -0.33 -41.29
C PRO A 202 -40.95 -0.48 -42.74
N LEU A 203 -41.92 -0.25 -43.63
CA LEU A 203 -41.92 -0.37 -45.07
C LEU A 203 -41.27 0.85 -45.78
N MET A 204 -40.36 0.56 -46.74
CA MET A 204 -40.00 1.31 -47.97
C MET A 204 -39.55 2.79 -47.91
N LYS A 205 -38.31 3.06 -48.34
CA LYS A 205 -37.89 3.50 -49.72
C LYS A 205 -36.55 4.25 -49.66
N ALA A 206 -35.50 3.67 -50.22
CA ALA A 206 -34.40 4.44 -50.81
C ALA A 206 -33.80 3.64 -51.98
N THR A 207 -33.88 4.27 -53.14
CA THR A 207 -33.42 3.87 -54.46
C THR A 207 -31.90 3.70 -54.56
N GLY A 208 -31.50 2.60 -55.19
CA GLY A 208 -30.44 2.57 -56.20
C GLY A 208 -29.01 2.55 -55.72
N LEU A 209 -28.44 1.35 -55.64
CA LEU A 209 -27.17 0.99 -56.27
C LEU A 209 -27.13 -0.54 -56.30
N GLU A 210 -27.48 -1.09 -57.46
CA GLU A 210 -27.32 -2.51 -57.77
C GLU A 210 -25.83 -2.85 -57.73
N VAL A 211 -25.46 -3.82 -56.88
CA VAL A 211 -24.33 -4.71 -57.15
C VAL A 211 -24.91 -6.11 -57.11
N ASP A 212 -24.87 -6.72 -58.28
CA ASP A 212 -25.44 -8.03 -58.62
C ASP A 212 -25.16 -9.11 -57.58
N GLN A 213 -26.24 -9.79 -57.17
CA GLN A 213 -26.16 -11.18 -56.73
C GLN A 213 -25.92 -12.05 -57.96
N THR A 214 -24.66 -12.33 -58.28
CA THR A 214 -24.34 -13.51 -59.07
C THR A 214 -24.20 -14.70 -58.13
N GLN A 215 -25.16 -15.61 -58.22
CA GLN A 215 -24.96 -17.01 -57.91
C GLN A 215 -23.66 -17.48 -58.59
N SER A 216 -22.69 -17.93 -57.80
CA SER A 216 -21.57 -18.73 -58.28
C SER A 216 -21.53 -19.99 -57.42
N GLU A 217 -22.14 -21.06 -57.93
CA GLU A 217 -21.68 -22.40 -57.61
C GLU A 217 -20.27 -22.55 -58.19
N SER A 218 -19.23 -22.56 -57.34
CA SER A 218 -18.00 -23.35 -57.56
C SER A 218 -16.91 -23.04 -56.53
N ASP A 219 -16.28 -24.13 -56.08
CA ASP A 219 -14.96 -24.27 -55.44
C ASP A 219 -14.85 -24.18 -53.92
N GLY A 220 -14.44 -25.32 -53.35
CA GLY A 220 -14.26 -25.58 -51.92
C GLY A 220 -13.14 -24.77 -51.29
N PHE A 221 -13.43 -23.52 -50.97
CA PHE A 221 -12.66 -22.73 -50.02
C PHE A 221 -13.38 -22.73 -48.66
N VAL A 222 -12.79 -23.41 -47.69
CA VAL A 222 -13.16 -23.26 -46.27
C VAL A 222 -12.78 -21.83 -45.87
N PHE A 223 -13.76 -20.99 -45.54
CA PHE A 223 -13.47 -19.73 -44.85
C PHE A 223 -12.94 -20.08 -43.46
N CYS A 224 -11.62 -20.10 -43.29
CA CYS A 224 -11.02 -20.21 -41.97
C CYS A 224 -11.43 -18.99 -41.15
N GLN A 225 -12.33 -19.19 -40.17
CA GLN A 225 -12.71 -18.14 -39.24
C GLN A 225 -11.45 -17.66 -38.49
N GLN A 226 -11.29 -16.34 -38.35
CA GLN A 226 -10.13 -15.78 -37.66
C GLN A 226 -10.17 -16.10 -36.16
N PRO A 227 -9.00 -16.28 -35.52
CA PRO A 227 -8.92 -16.40 -34.06
C PRO A 227 -9.39 -15.10 -33.41
N VAL A 228 -10.20 -15.20 -32.36
CA VAL A 228 -10.79 -14.05 -31.68
C VAL A 228 -10.53 -14.18 -30.17
N GLU A 229 -10.16 -13.08 -29.53
CA GLU A 229 -10.01 -12.97 -28.08
C GLU A 229 -10.72 -11.70 -27.62
N LEU A 230 -11.72 -11.85 -26.75
CA LEU A 230 -12.52 -10.77 -26.19
C LEU A 230 -12.45 -10.86 -24.66
N LEU A 231 -12.08 -9.76 -24.01
CA LEU A 231 -11.87 -9.67 -22.57
C LEU A 231 -12.83 -8.67 -21.94
N GLY A 232 -13.30 -8.96 -20.72
CA GLY A 232 -14.17 -8.07 -19.96
C GLY A 232 -15.47 -7.75 -20.71
N GLU A 233 -15.87 -6.48 -20.74
CA GLU A 233 -17.12 -6.05 -21.39
C GLU A 233 -17.18 -6.36 -22.89
N GLU A 234 -16.03 -6.46 -23.57
CA GLU A 234 -16.00 -6.81 -25.00
C GLU A 234 -16.49 -8.22 -25.26
N SER A 235 -16.41 -9.12 -24.27
CA SER A 235 -16.92 -10.48 -24.39
C SER A 235 -18.44 -10.54 -24.54
N SER A 236 -19.18 -9.47 -24.20
CA SER A 236 -20.62 -9.35 -24.50
C SER A 236 -20.93 -9.30 -26.00
N LYS A 237 -19.93 -8.98 -26.84
CA LYS A 237 -20.04 -9.00 -28.30
C LYS A 237 -19.93 -10.43 -28.87
N CYS A 238 -19.73 -11.44 -28.03
CA CYS A 238 -19.78 -12.83 -28.49
C CYS A 238 -21.21 -13.16 -28.96
N GLU A 239 -21.34 -13.93 -30.03
CA GLU A 239 -22.64 -14.25 -30.62
C GLU A 239 -23.40 -15.37 -29.86
N ILE A 240 -22.99 -15.70 -28.64
CA ILE A 240 -23.44 -16.86 -27.86
C ILE A 240 -24.41 -16.38 -26.77
N SER A 241 -25.68 -16.77 -26.89
CA SER A 241 -26.73 -16.54 -25.89
C SER A 241 -26.72 -17.66 -24.84
N VAL A 242 -26.80 -17.29 -23.56
CA VAL A 242 -26.97 -18.21 -22.42
C VAL A 242 -28.35 -17.98 -21.82
N ILE A 243 -29.21 -18.99 -21.87
CA ILE A 243 -30.55 -18.98 -21.28
C ILE A 243 -30.55 -19.81 -20.00
N LEU A 244 -31.11 -19.27 -18.92
CA LEU A 244 -31.10 -19.86 -17.59
C LEU A 244 -32.47 -20.47 -17.25
N GLU A 245 -32.48 -21.73 -16.81
CA GLU A 245 -33.67 -22.42 -16.30
C GLU A 245 -33.40 -22.92 -14.88
N SER A 246 -34.17 -22.46 -13.90
CA SER A 246 -33.99 -22.86 -12.49
C SER A 246 -34.91 -24.03 -12.13
N ILE A 247 -34.34 -25.05 -11.49
CA ILE A 247 -35.08 -26.17 -10.90
C ILE A 247 -35.00 -26.03 -9.38
N SER A 248 -35.74 -25.08 -8.81
CA SER A 248 -35.79 -24.88 -7.35
C SER A 248 -37.06 -25.49 -6.76
N LEU A 249 -36.93 -26.17 -5.61
CA LEU A 249 -38.06 -26.64 -4.80
C LEU A 249 -38.81 -25.50 -4.11
N CYS A 250 -38.16 -24.36 -3.89
CA CYS A 250 -38.77 -23.12 -3.39
C CYS A 250 -39.02 -22.20 -4.58
N GLY A 251 -40.29 -21.89 -4.88
CA GLY A 251 -40.73 -21.03 -5.99
C GLY A 251 -40.34 -19.55 -5.86
N GLU A 252 -39.08 -19.28 -5.53
CA GLU A 252 -38.47 -17.96 -5.58
C GLU A 252 -37.80 -17.81 -6.95
N ASP A 253 -38.34 -16.92 -7.79
CA ASP A 253 -37.70 -16.50 -9.03
C ASP A 253 -36.38 -15.78 -8.69
N LEU A 254 -35.28 -16.54 -8.70
CA LEU A 254 -33.94 -15.99 -8.57
C LEU A 254 -33.68 -15.14 -9.82
N ASN A 255 -33.68 -13.82 -9.67
CA ASN A 255 -33.34 -12.88 -10.74
C ASN A 255 -31.83 -12.93 -11.00
N ILE A 256 -31.38 -13.96 -11.72
CA ILE A 256 -29.97 -14.21 -12.04
C ILE A 256 -29.66 -13.57 -13.39
N GLN A 257 -28.68 -12.66 -13.42
CA GLN A 257 -28.17 -12.04 -14.65
C GLN A 257 -26.82 -12.65 -15.03
N VAL A 258 -26.56 -12.75 -16.33
CA VAL A 258 -25.30 -13.24 -16.89
C VAL A 258 -24.42 -12.07 -17.31
N GLN A 259 -23.21 -12.00 -16.78
CA GLN A 259 -22.18 -11.05 -17.21
C GLN A 259 -21.04 -11.81 -17.89
N TYR A 260 -20.79 -11.52 -19.16
CA TYR A 260 -19.69 -12.14 -19.92
C TYR A 260 -18.34 -11.59 -19.46
N VAL A 261 -17.33 -12.46 -19.37
CA VAL A 261 -16.00 -12.14 -18.78
C VAL A 261 -14.86 -12.44 -19.76
N LEU A 262 -14.85 -13.61 -20.40
CA LEU A 262 -13.81 -14.01 -21.36
C LEU A 262 -14.47 -14.81 -22.48
N TYR A 263 -14.14 -14.47 -23.73
CA TYR A 263 -14.44 -15.30 -24.88
C TYR A 263 -13.20 -15.47 -25.75
N ARG A 264 -12.84 -16.71 -26.07
CA ARG A 264 -11.70 -17.01 -26.93
C ARG A 264 -12.04 -18.10 -27.92
N ARG A 265 -11.77 -17.84 -29.21
CA ARG A 265 -11.91 -18.81 -30.30
C ARG A 265 -10.57 -19.04 -30.98
N PHE A 266 -10.21 -20.31 -31.14
CA PHE A 266 -9.02 -20.74 -31.85
C PHE A 266 -9.33 -21.03 -33.32
N ALA A 267 -8.43 -20.64 -34.22
CA ALA A 267 -8.48 -21.03 -35.62
C ALA A 267 -7.61 -22.27 -35.84
N LEU A 268 -8.12 -23.22 -36.63
CA LEU A 268 -7.31 -24.35 -37.11
C LEU A 268 -6.29 -23.81 -38.11
N ASP A 269 -5.03 -23.77 -37.71
CA ASP A 269 -3.95 -23.43 -38.63
C ASP A 269 -3.60 -24.66 -39.48
N VAL A 270 -4.31 -24.79 -40.62
CA VAL A 270 -4.17 -25.91 -41.57
C VAL A 270 -2.74 -25.99 -42.16
N SER A 271 -1.93 -24.96 -41.99
CA SER A 271 -0.56 -24.90 -42.51
C SER A 271 0.49 -25.56 -41.60
N SER A 272 0.20 -25.75 -40.31
CA SER A 272 1.17 -26.19 -39.29
C SER A 272 0.95 -27.62 -38.77
N PHE A 273 -0.12 -28.32 -39.19
CA PHE A 273 -0.45 -29.67 -38.70
C PHE A 273 -0.87 -30.64 -39.84
N PRO A 274 -0.19 -31.80 -40.01
CA PRO A 274 -0.58 -32.83 -40.98
C PRO A 274 -1.62 -33.87 -40.48
N PHE A 275 -2.33 -33.66 -39.37
CA PHE A 275 -3.18 -34.69 -38.74
C PHE A 275 -4.59 -34.22 -38.31
N SER A 276 -5.42 -35.17 -37.89
CA SER A 276 -6.89 -35.19 -37.69
C SER A 276 -7.47 -34.03 -36.86
N VAL A 277 -8.77 -33.71 -37.05
CA VAL A 277 -9.55 -32.75 -36.22
C VAL A 277 -9.49 -33.09 -34.71
N GLU A 278 -9.28 -34.36 -34.36
CA GLU A 278 -9.09 -34.81 -32.97
C GLU A 278 -7.79 -34.31 -32.33
N ASP A 279 -6.81 -33.87 -33.12
CA ASP A 279 -5.51 -33.41 -32.65
C ASP A 279 -5.46 -31.92 -32.28
N ALA A 280 -6.58 -31.20 -32.46
CA ALA A 280 -6.68 -29.77 -32.19
C ALA A 280 -7.64 -29.40 -31.04
N LYS A 281 -8.40 -30.37 -30.50
CA LYS A 281 -9.47 -30.11 -29.51
C LYS A 281 -8.91 -29.72 -28.14
N LEU A 282 -9.65 -28.86 -27.44
CA LEU A 282 -9.44 -28.57 -26.01
C LEU A 282 -9.68 -29.84 -25.17
N HIS A 283 -8.81 -30.11 -24.18
CA HIS A 283 -8.85 -31.35 -23.39
C HIS A 283 -8.77 -31.15 -21.87
N SER A 284 -8.67 -29.91 -21.39
CA SER A 284 -8.67 -29.61 -19.95
C SER A 284 -9.14 -28.18 -19.69
N LEU A 285 -10.12 -28.02 -18.79
CA LEU A 285 -10.63 -26.76 -18.27
C LEU A 285 -10.68 -26.76 -16.74
N GLN A 286 -10.10 -25.75 -16.09
CA GLN A 286 -10.13 -25.60 -14.63
C GLN A 286 -10.31 -24.14 -14.20
N LEU A 287 -11.11 -23.93 -13.16
CA LEU A 287 -11.24 -22.68 -12.42
C LEU A 287 -10.61 -22.87 -11.03
N LEU A 288 -9.57 -22.08 -10.73
CA LEU A 288 -8.83 -22.16 -9.48
C LEU A 288 -9.01 -20.88 -8.66
N PRO A 289 -9.73 -20.91 -7.51
CA PRO A 289 -9.83 -19.77 -6.61
C PRO A 289 -8.60 -19.72 -5.68
N ILE A 290 -8.07 -18.52 -5.47
CA ILE A 290 -7.15 -18.22 -4.35
C ILE A 290 -7.90 -17.29 -3.38
N HIS A 291 -7.78 -17.61 -2.11
CA HIS A 291 -8.43 -16.87 -1.03
C HIS A 291 -7.40 -16.07 -0.23
N GLU A 292 -7.86 -15.03 0.45
CA GLU A 292 -7.01 -14.27 1.35
C GLU A 292 -6.75 -15.06 2.65
N SER A 293 -5.49 -15.11 3.06
CA SER A 293 -5.08 -15.64 4.37
C SER A 293 -5.24 -14.54 5.44
N GLY A 294 -6.49 -14.28 5.83
CA GLY A 294 -6.87 -13.32 6.87
C GLY A 294 -7.18 -14.00 8.21
N ASN A 295 -6.90 -13.33 9.32
CA ASN A 295 -7.25 -13.80 10.69
C ASN A 295 -8.77 -13.81 10.97
N THR A 296 -9.60 -13.36 10.03
CA THR A 296 -11.05 -13.31 10.13
C THR A 296 -11.66 -14.64 9.72
N THR A 297 -12.67 -15.10 10.46
CA THR A 297 -13.40 -16.36 10.20
C THR A 297 -14.19 -16.38 8.88
N LYS A 298 -14.15 -15.28 8.12
CA LYS A 298 -14.69 -15.17 6.75
C LYS A 298 -13.51 -15.11 5.79
N GLN A 299 -13.33 -16.20 5.06
CA GLN A 299 -12.33 -16.33 4.02
C GLN A 299 -12.77 -15.51 2.81
N GLU A 300 -12.16 -14.34 2.61
CA GLU A 300 -12.47 -13.48 1.48
C GLU A 300 -11.79 -14.01 0.21
N PHE A 301 -12.55 -14.02 -0.88
CA PHE A 301 -12.10 -14.49 -2.18
C PHE A 301 -11.14 -13.43 -2.79
N LEU A 302 -9.90 -13.82 -3.09
CA LEU A 302 -8.84 -12.89 -3.49
C LEU A 302 -8.69 -12.81 -5.02
N SER A 303 -8.68 -13.95 -5.72
CA SER A 303 -8.50 -14.01 -7.17
C SER A 303 -9.01 -15.33 -7.75
N LEU A 304 -9.56 -15.31 -8.97
CA LEU A 304 -9.88 -16.52 -9.74
C LEU A 304 -8.92 -16.67 -10.92
N PHE A 305 -8.49 -17.89 -11.17
CA PHE A 305 -7.69 -18.23 -12.34
C PHE A 305 -8.48 -19.16 -13.25
N CYS A 306 -8.47 -18.88 -14.55
CA CYS A 306 -9.07 -19.72 -15.58
C CYS A 306 -7.98 -20.34 -16.43
N PHE A 307 -7.90 -21.66 -16.41
CA PHE A 307 -6.93 -22.45 -17.17
C PHE A 307 -7.64 -23.32 -18.20
N PHE A 308 -7.12 -23.31 -19.42
CA PHE A 308 -7.53 -24.25 -20.45
C PHE A 308 -6.37 -24.63 -21.37
N SER A 309 -6.43 -25.85 -21.90
CA SER A 309 -5.32 -26.49 -22.61
C SER A 309 -5.72 -27.07 -23.96
N LEU A 310 -4.98 -26.69 -25.00
CA LEU A 310 -4.90 -27.40 -26.27
C LEU A 310 -3.78 -28.45 -26.20
N PRO A 311 -3.69 -29.38 -27.17
CA PRO A 311 -2.73 -30.48 -27.09
C PRO A 311 -1.26 -30.04 -27.08
N HIS A 312 -0.93 -28.84 -27.57
CA HIS A 312 0.45 -28.32 -27.61
C HIS A 312 0.66 -27.00 -26.85
N VAL A 313 -0.41 -26.28 -26.52
CA VAL A 313 -0.33 -24.97 -25.87
C VAL A 313 -1.45 -24.84 -24.85
N ALA A 314 -1.18 -24.24 -23.69
CA ALA A 314 -2.21 -23.87 -22.73
C ALA A 314 -2.10 -22.43 -22.27
N TYR A 315 -3.21 -21.90 -21.76
CA TYR A 315 -3.35 -20.52 -21.36
C TYR A 315 -3.91 -20.43 -19.94
N LEU A 316 -3.37 -19.49 -19.18
CA LEU A 316 -3.81 -19.18 -17.81
C LEU A 316 -4.17 -17.70 -17.72
N TYR A 317 -5.43 -17.43 -17.38
CA TYR A 317 -5.96 -16.08 -17.18
C TYR A 317 -6.20 -15.81 -15.71
N THR A 318 -6.02 -14.55 -15.29
CA THR A 318 -6.61 -14.05 -14.04
C THR A 318 -7.93 -13.37 -14.33
N ILE A 319 -8.90 -13.62 -13.45
CA ILE A 319 -10.21 -13.01 -13.44
C ILE A 319 -10.34 -12.29 -12.11
N ASN A 320 -10.11 -10.97 -12.13
CA ASN A 320 -10.34 -10.07 -11.02
C ASN A 320 -11.14 -8.84 -11.51
N ASN A 321 -10.75 -7.61 -11.14
CA ASN A 321 -11.31 -6.39 -11.73
C ASN A 321 -11.04 -6.29 -13.24
N LEU A 322 -9.89 -6.80 -13.68
CA LEU A 322 -9.50 -6.93 -15.08
C LEU A 322 -9.24 -8.40 -15.39
N VAL A 323 -9.48 -8.77 -16.64
CA VAL A 323 -9.20 -10.12 -17.17
C VAL A 323 -7.93 -10.03 -17.99
N GLU A 324 -6.88 -10.74 -17.57
CA GLU A 324 -5.56 -10.67 -18.20
C GLU A 324 -4.96 -12.06 -18.40
N LEU A 325 -4.28 -12.25 -19.53
CA LEU A 325 -3.50 -13.46 -19.81
C LEU A 325 -2.18 -13.39 -19.04
N ILE A 326 -1.97 -14.34 -18.12
CA ILE A 326 -0.79 -14.39 -17.25
C ILE A 326 0.33 -15.23 -17.86
N SER A 327 -0.01 -16.45 -18.29
CA SER A 327 1.01 -17.41 -18.73
C SER A 327 0.52 -18.23 -19.90
N THR A 328 1.44 -18.49 -20.82
CA THR A 328 1.27 -19.43 -21.93
C THR A 328 2.26 -20.57 -21.77
N TYR A 329 1.76 -21.80 -21.77
CA TYR A 329 2.55 -23.01 -21.62
C TYR A 329 2.71 -23.68 -22.97
N GLN A 330 3.95 -23.92 -23.40
CA GLN A 330 4.24 -24.65 -24.62
C GLN A 330 4.71 -26.05 -24.27
N TYR A 331 4.04 -27.06 -24.84
CA TYR A 331 4.37 -28.46 -24.61
C TYR A 331 5.31 -28.99 -25.69
N SER A 332 6.29 -29.80 -25.28
CA SER A 332 7.24 -30.43 -26.20
C SER A 332 6.61 -31.58 -26.99
N GLU A 333 5.61 -32.24 -26.41
CA GLU A 333 4.89 -33.38 -26.96
C GLU A 333 3.39 -33.13 -26.86
N ARG A 334 2.59 -33.95 -27.53
CA ARG A 334 1.13 -33.90 -27.43
C ARG A 334 0.71 -34.24 -25.99
N SER A 335 0.09 -33.28 -25.32
CA SER A 335 -0.56 -33.46 -24.03
C SER A 335 -1.90 -34.18 -24.18
N GLN A 336 -2.22 -35.03 -23.20
CA GLN A 336 -3.49 -35.74 -23.11
C GLN A 336 -4.44 -35.08 -22.11
N GLN A 337 -3.90 -34.61 -20.98
CA GLN A 337 -4.63 -33.94 -19.92
C GLN A 337 -3.67 -33.08 -19.08
N ALA A 338 -4.17 -32.00 -18.50
CA ALA A 338 -3.41 -31.12 -17.63
C ALA A 338 -4.20 -30.76 -16.35
N VAL A 339 -3.51 -30.67 -15.23
CA VAL A 339 -4.08 -30.30 -13.93
C VAL A 339 -3.32 -29.12 -13.34
N LEU A 340 -4.05 -28.03 -13.10
CA LEU A 340 -3.54 -26.83 -12.47
C LEU A 340 -3.71 -26.94 -10.96
N THR A 341 -2.61 -26.68 -10.25
CA THR A 341 -2.60 -26.48 -8.80
C THR A 341 -2.10 -25.07 -8.49
N PRO A 342 -2.25 -24.57 -7.25
CA PRO A 342 -1.67 -23.28 -6.87
C PRO A 342 -0.15 -23.20 -7.06
N GLN A 343 0.58 -24.32 -6.95
CA GLN A 343 2.04 -24.36 -6.98
C GLN A 343 2.60 -24.74 -8.36
N PHE A 344 1.96 -25.67 -9.06
CA PHE A 344 2.43 -26.25 -10.31
C PHE A 344 1.32 -26.53 -11.31
N LEU A 345 1.70 -26.64 -12.58
CA LEU A 345 0.88 -27.22 -13.64
C LEU A 345 1.45 -28.59 -14.00
N HIS A 346 0.66 -29.64 -13.81
CA HIS A 346 1.02 -31.01 -14.14
C HIS A 346 0.41 -31.40 -15.49
N VAL A 347 1.23 -31.87 -16.42
CA VAL A 347 0.79 -32.21 -17.78
C VAL A 347 1.23 -33.63 -18.09
N ILE A 348 0.29 -34.46 -18.51
CA ILE A 348 0.61 -35.82 -18.98
C ILE A 348 0.65 -35.86 -20.50
N THR A 349 1.69 -36.50 -21.03
CA THR A 349 1.78 -36.94 -22.43
C THR A 349 1.55 -38.45 -22.48
N SER A 350 1.78 -39.13 -23.60
CA SER A 350 1.67 -40.60 -23.63
C SER A 350 2.60 -41.30 -22.65
N ASN A 351 3.79 -40.73 -22.41
CA ASN A 351 4.85 -41.37 -21.64
C ASN A 351 5.49 -40.47 -20.56
N ASN A 352 5.18 -39.17 -20.54
CA ASN A 352 5.81 -38.23 -19.63
C ASN A 352 4.80 -37.55 -18.72
N LEU A 353 5.14 -37.43 -17.44
CA LEU A 353 4.57 -36.46 -16.53
C LEU A 353 5.50 -35.25 -16.48
N GLN A 354 5.05 -34.13 -17.02
CA GLN A 354 5.74 -32.85 -17.00
C GLN A 354 5.18 -31.96 -15.88
N CYS A 355 6.05 -31.16 -15.27
CA CYS A 355 5.70 -30.24 -14.19
C CYS A 355 6.22 -28.84 -14.53
N PHE A 356 5.32 -27.87 -14.62
CA PHE A 356 5.62 -26.48 -14.94
C PHE A 356 5.34 -25.58 -13.73
N THR A 357 6.13 -24.52 -13.58
CA THR A 357 5.86 -23.46 -12.60
C THR A 357 4.67 -22.60 -13.02
N VAL A 358 4.00 -21.98 -12.04
CA VAL A 358 2.81 -21.14 -12.28
C VAL A 358 2.98 -19.75 -11.68
N ARG A 359 2.17 -18.80 -12.14
CA ARG A 359 2.24 -17.38 -11.73
C ARG A 359 1.05 -16.95 -10.88
N CYS A 360 0.25 -17.90 -10.41
CA CYS A 360 -0.94 -17.63 -9.60
C CYS A 360 -0.59 -16.82 -8.34
N SER A 361 0.48 -17.17 -7.62
CA SER A 361 0.90 -16.44 -6.42
C SER A 361 1.45 -15.04 -6.71
N ALA A 362 2.11 -14.83 -7.85
CA ALA A 362 2.59 -13.51 -8.26
C ALA A 362 1.44 -12.52 -8.56
N ALA A 363 0.37 -13.01 -9.17
CA ALA A 363 -0.84 -12.24 -9.44
C ALA A 363 -1.66 -12.03 -8.16
N ALA A 364 -1.89 -13.09 -7.38
CA ALA A 364 -2.62 -13.01 -6.11
C ALA A 364 -1.95 -12.05 -5.12
N ALA A 365 -0.62 -12.03 -5.07
CA ALA A 365 0.15 -11.09 -4.26
C ALA A 365 -0.24 -9.63 -4.51
N ARG A 366 -0.26 -9.22 -5.78
CA ARG A 366 -0.53 -7.84 -6.21
C ARG A 366 -1.98 -7.44 -5.98
N ASN A 367 -2.89 -8.41 -6.07
CA ASN A 367 -4.29 -8.20 -5.71
C ASN A 367 -4.48 -8.04 -4.19
N GLN A 368 -3.65 -8.69 -3.37
CA GLN A 368 -3.71 -8.58 -1.91
C GLN A 368 -3.15 -7.25 -1.39
N ASP A 369 -2.02 -6.80 -1.94
CA ASP A 369 -1.33 -5.59 -1.46
C ASP A 369 -0.95 -4.68 -2.65
N PRO A 370 -1.61 -3.51 -2.78
CA PRO A 370 -1.35 -2.57 -3.87
C PRO A 370 0.01 -1.86 -3.74
N TYR A 371 0.70 -1.99 -2.60
CA TYR A 371 2.05 -1.46 -2.38
C TYR A 371 3.15 -2.44 -2.79
N ILE A 372 2.82 -3.58 -3.39
CA ILE A 372 3.82 -4.45 -4.03
C ILE A 372 4.43 -3.74 -5.23
N ASP A 373 5.73 -3.97 -5.44
CA ASP A 373 6.58 -3.30 -6.44
C ASP A 373 6.95 -1.85 -6.07
N THR A 374 6.88 -1.52 -4.77
CA THR A 374 7.44 -0.29 -4.18
C THR A 374 8.83 -0.53 -3.58
N THR A 375 9.46 0.51 -3.04
CA THR A 375 10.74 0.37 -2.31
C THR A 375 10.63 -0.42 -0.99
N LEU A 376 9.40 -0.73 -0.55
CA LEU A 376 9.15 -1.49 0.70
C LEU A 376 8.96 -2.98 0.45
N LYS A 377 8.23 -3.35 -0.61
CA LYS A 377 7.89 -4.75 -0.93
C LYS A 377 8.01 -5.00 -2.42
N ALA A 378 8.53 -6.16 -2.78
CA ALA A 378 8.63 -6.62 -4.16
C ALA A 378 8.15 -8.08 -4.26
N CYS A 379 7.70 -8.44 -5.46
CA CYS A 379 7.38 -9.81 -5.80
C CYS A 379 7.84 -10.08 -7.23
N PRO A 380 8.33 -11.28 -7.57
CA PRO A 380 8.66 -11.60 -8.96
C PRO A 380 7.50 -11.23 -9.92
N PRO A 381 7.80 -10.67 -11.09
CA PRO A 381 6.78 -10.17 -12.00
C PRO A 381 5.95 -11.32 -12.58
N VAL A 382 4.69 -11.03 -12.88
CA VAL A 382 3.77 -11.99 -13.53
C VAL A 382 4.28 -12.38 -14.93
N SER A 383 5.01 -11.47 -15.59
CA SER A 383 5.66 -11.68 -16.89
C SER A 383 6.94 -12.55 -16.83
N LEU A 384 7.33 -13.05 -15.66
CA LEU A 384 8.49 -13.95 -15.55
C LEU A 384 8.23 -15.23 -16.35
N ASP A 385 9.14 -15.59 -17.25
CA ASP A 385 9.04 -16.79 -18.08
C ASP A 385 8.78 -18.04 -17.24
N VAL A 386 7.88 -18.93 -17.65
CA VAL A 386 7.65 -20.20 -16.94
C VAL A 386 8.80 -21.17 -17.19
N CYS A 387 9.05 -22.08 -16.24
CA CYS A 387 10.02 -23.16 -16.42
C CYS A 387 9.41 -24.54 -16.18
N THR A 388 10.08 -25.54 -16.74
CA THR A 388 9.80 -26.95 -16.49
C THR A 388 10.77 -27.53 -15.47
N LEU A 389 10.23 -28.28 -14.53
CA LEU A 389 11.01 -29.14 -13.65
C LEU A 389 11.25 -30.51 -14.32
N ARG A 390 11.99 -31.39 -13.64
CA ARG A 390 12.33 -32.71 -14.18
C ARG A 390 11.07 -33.51 -14.53
N MET A 391 11.06 -34.08 -15.72
CA MET A 391 9.99 -34.98 -16.19
C MET A 391 10.13 -36.38 -15.56
N GLN A 392 9.01 -37.02 -15.26
CA GLN A 392 8.97 -38.41 -14.81
C GLN A 392 8.35 -39.31 -15.90
N LEU A 393 9.00 -40.44 -16.16
CA LEU A 393 8.59 -41.39 -17.20
C LEU A 393 7.57 -42.39 -16.66
N PHE A 394 6.49 -42.57 -17.41
CA PHE A 394 5.47 -43.60 -17.20
C PHE A 394 5.18 -44.30 -18.53
N ILE A 395 4.52 -45.45 -18.48
CA ILE A 395 4.15 -46.20 -19.68
C ILE A 395 2.63 -46.12 -19.81
N GLY A 396 2.16 -45.59 -20.94
CA GLY A 396 0.74 -45.59 -21.30
C GLY A 396 -0.12 -44.75 -20.37
N LEU A 397 0.29 -43.52 -20.07
CA LEU A 397 -0.52 -42.55 -19.35
C LEU A 397 -1.84 -42.31 -20.09
N LYS A 398 -2.93 -42.13 -19.32
CA LYS A 398 -4.28 -41.88 -19.86
C LYS A 398 -5.01 -40.72 -19.18
N ALA A 399 -4.87 -40.57 -17.87
CA ALA A 399 -5.58 -39.53 -17.13
C ALA A 399 -4.85 -39.17 -15.83
N ILE A 400 -5.08 -37.95 -15.35
CA ILE A 400 -4.46 -37.34 -14.17
C ILE A 400 -5.51 -36.59 -13.34
N SER A 401 -5.39 -36.66 -12.02
CA SER A 401 -6.12 -35.80 -11.09
C SER A 401 -5.21 -35.39 -9.93
N HIS A 402 -5.49 -34.22 -9.36
CA HIS A 402 -4.83 -33.76 -8.15
C HIS A 402 -5.72 -34.02 -6.93
N PHE A 403 -5.11 -34.44 -5.83
CA PHE A 403 -5.78 -34.67 -4.56
C PHE A 403 -4.85 -34.32 -3.40
N LYS A 404 -5.09 -33.19 -2.74
CA LYS A 404 -4.26 -32.66 -1.63
C LYS A 404 -2.77 -32.59 -1.99
N HIS A 405 -1.94 -33.51 -1.49
CA HIS A 405 -0.49 -33.59 -1.75
C HIS A 405 -0.12 -34.75 -2.69
N HIS A 406 -1.13 -35.30 -3.38
CA HIS A 406 -1.01 -36.48 -4.22
C HIS A 406 -1.47 -36.18 -5.65
N ILE A 407 -0.71 -36.67 -6.61
CA ILE A 407 -1.10 -36.71 -8.01
C ILE A 407 -1.48 -38.15 -8.32
N ILE A 408 -2.74 -38.32 -8.74
CA ILE A 408 -3.31 -39.62 -9.06
C ILE A 408 -3.26 -39.77 -10.57
N ILE A 409 -2.60 -40.83 -11.02
CA ILE A 409 -2.31 -41.06 -12.43
C ILE A 409 -2.84 -42.43 -12.82
N LEU A 410 -3.54 -42.49 -13.94
CA LEU A 410 -4.03 -43.73 -14.51
C LEU A 410 -3.19 -44.10 -15.73
N THR A 411 -2.71 -45.35 -15.74
CA THR A 411 -1.98 -45.90 -16.89
C THR A 411 -2.59 -47.19 -17.42
N LYS A 412 -2.44 -47.41 -18.72
CA LYS A 412 -2.78 -48.64 -19.43
C LYS A 412 -1.51 -49.20 -20.07
N ALA A 413 -1.09 -50.38 -19.63
CA ALA A 413 -0.07 -51.13 -20.34
C ALA A 413 -0.70 -51.75 -21.60
N ASP A 414 -0.26 -51.32 -22.79
CA ASP A 414 -0.74 -51.89 -24.04
C ASP A 414 -0.28 -53.35 -24.18
N SER A 415 -1.16 -54.20 -24.69
CA SER A 415 -0.93 -55.65 -24.81
C SER A 415 0.21 -56.02 -25.78
N GLU A 416 0.59 -55.10 -26.68
CA GLU A 416 1.68 -55.30 -27.63
C GLU A 416 3.06 -55.30 -26.95
N ASP A 417 3.27 -54.48 -25.92
CA ASP A 417 4.52 -54.43 -25.14
C ASP A 417 4.76 -55.71 -24.32
N ILE A 418 3.68 -56.36 -23.89
CA ILE A 418 3.73 -57.65 -23.16
C ILE A 418 4.11 -58.78 -24.14
N LEU A 419 3.69 -58.68 -25.41
CA LEU A 419 4.03 -59.62 -26.47
C LEU A 419 5.52 -59.51 -26.85
N GLU A 420 6.07 -58.30 -26.91
CA GLU A 420 7.50 -58.06 -27.18
C GLU A 420 8.40 -58.60 -26.06
N LYS A 421 8.06 -58.40 -24.78
CA LYS A 421 8.81 -59.01 -23.67
C LYS A 421 8.73 -60.54 -23.66
N LYS A 422 7.62 -61.13 -24.11
CA LYS A 422 7.49 -62.60 -24.28
C LYS A 422 8.22 -63.11 -25.53
N SER A 423 8.30 -62.35 -26.61
CA SER A 423 9.02 -62.73 -27.84
C SER A 423 10.54 -62.65 -27.67
N LEU A 424 11.04 -61.68 -26.89
CA LEU A 424 12.46 -61.56 -26.51
C LEU A 424 12.90 -62.66 -25.54
N LYS A 425 12.05 -63.07 -24.59
CA LYS A 425 12.35 -64.20 -23.68
C LYS A 425 12.21 -65.58 -24.35
N ARG A 426 11.45 -65.70 -25.46
CA ARG A 426 11.31 -66.96 -26.20
C ARG A 426 12.43 -67.26 -27.20
N ARG A 427 13.26 -66.28 -27.57
CA ARG A 427 14.39 -66.51 -28.49
C ARG A 427 15.63 -67.15 -27.84
N LEU A 428 15.65 -67.38 -26.52
CA LEU A 428 16.82 -67.94 -25.81
C LEU A 428 16.69 -69.40 -25.36
N LEU A 429 15.59 -70.11 -25.64
CA LEU A 429 15.44 -71.52 -25.23
C LEU A 429 14.86 -72.39 -26.34
N TYR A 430 15.73 -72.83 -27.25
CA TYR A 430 15.47 -73.96 -28.13
C TYR A 430 16.16 -75.22 -27.58
N ARG A 431 15.41 -76.10 -26.89
CA ARG A 431 15.63 -77.56 -26.93
C ARG A 431 14.45 -78.34 -26.32
N LYS A 432 13.75 -79.06 -27.22
CA LYS A 432 12.95 -80.31 -27.09
C LYS A 432 12.23 -80.62 -25.76
N ALA A 433 10.89 -80.67 -25.79
CA ALA A 433 10.07 -81.91 -25.92
C ALA A 433 8.65 -81.76 -25.31
N ASP A 434 7.69 -82.36 -26.03
CA ASP A 434 6.38 -82.96 -25.66
C ASP A 434 5.16 -82.17 -25.14
N ASN A 435 4.14 -82.16 -26.01
CA ASN A 435 2.69 -82.36 -25.82
C ASN A 435 2.04 -82.15 -24.43
N ILE A 436 1.32 -81.04 -24.25
CA ILE A 436 0.17 -80.93 -23.33
C ILE A 436 -0.93 -80.07 -23.98
N LYS A 437 -2.18 -80.54 -23.89
CA LYS A 437 -3.44 -79.95 -24.39
C LYS A 437 -3.68 -78.50 -23.91
N PRO A 438 -4.44 -77.67 -24.65
CA PRO A 438 -4.69 -76.29 -24.26
C PRO A 438 -5.57 -76.23 -23.00
N LYS A 439 -5.02 -75.68 -21.92
CA LYS A 439 -5.76 -75.21 -20.75
C LYS A 439 -6.38 -73.86 -21.09
N VAL A 440 -7.64 -73.67 -20.68
CA VAL A 440 -8.43 -72.43 -20.72
C VAL A 440 -7.55 -71.20 -20.41
N PRO A 441 -7.62 -70.10 -21.18
CA PRO A 441 -6.84 -68.91 -20.88
C PRO A 441 -7.23 -68.38 -19.49
N PRO A 442 -6.27 -67.99 -18.62
CA PRO A 442 -6.60 -67.27 -17.40
C PRO A 442 -7.26 -65.94 -17.80
N GLU A 443 -8.26 -65.53 -17.02
CA GLU A 443 -8.89 -64.21 -17.10
C GLU A 443 -7.78 -63.16 -17.26
N SER A 444 -7.80 -62.44 -18.38
CA SER A 444 -6.80 -61.43 -18.71
C SER A 444 -6.83 -60.35 -17.64
N GLU A 445 -5.80 -60.30 -16.80
CA GLU A 445 -5.56 -59.17 -15.90
C GLU A 445 -5.60 -57.88 -16.73
N SER A 446 -6.53 -56.99 -16.40
CA SER A 446 -6.66 -55.68 -17.01
C SER A 446 -5.35 -54.95 -16.78
N GLY A 447 -4.57 -54.65 -17.84
CA GLY A 447 -3.25 -54.01 -17.75
C GLY A 447 -3.24 -52.57 -17.21
N TRP A 448 -4.26 -52.19 -16.43
CA TRP A 448 -4.48 -50.87 -15.87
C TRP A 448 -3.86 -50.76 -14.48
N ASN A 449 -3.11 -49.68 -14.26
CA ASN A 449 -2.51 -49.37 -12.98
C ASN A 449 -2.86 -47.95 -12.55
N LEU A 450 -3.17 -47.80 -11.26
CA LEU A 450 -3.34 -46.52 -10.61
C LEU A 450 -2.05 -46.17 -9.86
N TYR A 451 -1.46 -45.03 -10.16
CA TYR A 451 -0.29 -44.51 -9.46
C TYR A 451 -0.72 -43.35 -8.55
N VAL A 452 -0.37 -43.44 -7.28
CA VAL A 452 -0.44 -42.32 -6.34
C VAL A 452 0.98 -41.78 -6.19
N VAL A 453 1.22 -40.61 -6.75
CA VAL A 453 2.53 -39.94 -6.71
C VAL A 453 2.47 -38.84 -5.67
N ASN A 454 3.28 -38.96 -4.62
CA ASN A 454 3.38 -37.94 -3.58
C ASN A 454 4.24 -36.79 -4.09
N THR A 455 3.75 -35.56 -3.98
CA THR A 455 4.55 -34.37 -4.26
C THR A 455 5.59 -34.17 -3.16
N THR A 456 6.79 -33.71 -3.53
CA THR A 456 7.83 -33.34 -2.55
C THR A 456 7.32 -32.18 -1.69
N SER A 457 7.64 -32.18 -0.39
CA SER A 457 7.26 -31.06 0.49
C SER A 457 7.83 -29.74 -0.02
N THR A 458 7.07 -28.65 0.11
CA THR A 458 7.46 -27.32 -0.38
C THR A 458 8.82 -26.89 0.14
N LEU A 459 9.08 -27.11 1.44
CA LEU A 459 10.36 -26.75 2.07
C LEU A 459 11.54 -27.56 1.53
N GLN A 460 11.35 -28.85 1.25
CA GLN A 460 12.41 -29.67 0.67
C GLN A 460 12.71 -29.23 -0.76
N LEU A 461 11.67 -29.01 -1.58
CA LEU A 461 11.85 -28.57 -2.95
C LEU A 461 12.51 -27.18 -3.01
N TYR A 462 12.11 -26.25 -2.13
CA TYR A 462 12.76 -24.95 -1.97
C TYR A 462 14.27 -25.09 -1.69
N ARG A 463 14.66 -25.97 -0.74
CA ARG A 463 16.08 -26.22 -0.44
C ARG A 463 16.84 -26.79 -1.63
N GLU A 464 16.23 -27.70 -2.39
CA GLU A 464 16.80 -28.21 -3.63
C GLU A 464 17.01 -27.11 -4.68
N MET A 465 16.04 -26.20 -4.84
CA MET A 465 16.14 -25.06 -5.76
C MET A 465 17.26 -24.10 -5.37
N VAL A 466 17.40 -23.78 -4.08
CA VAL A 466 18.47 -22.92 -3.55
C VAL A 466 19.84 -23.58 -3.72
N GLU A 467 19.96 -24.89 -3.46
CA GLU A 467 21.24 -25.57 -3.67
C GLU A 467 21.60 -25.65 -5.16
N TYR A 468 20.61 -25.87 -6.02
CA TYR A 468 20.81 -25.91 -7.46
C TYR A 468 21.18 -24.53 -8.04
N SER A 469 20.68 -23.44 -7.47
CA SER A 469 21.00 -22.07 -7.94
C SER A 469 22.47 -21.71 -7.77
N LYS A 470 23.16 -22.26 -6.77
CA LYS A 470 24.61 -22.09 -6.55
C LYS A 470 25.45 -22.56 -7.74
N THR A 471 24.95 -23.49 -8.54
CA THR A 471 25.64 -23.94 -9.77
C THR A 471 25.73 -22.85 -10.84
N TYR A 472 24.84 -21.83 -10.78
CA TYR A 472 24.76 -20.74 -11.75
C TYR A 472 25.40 -19.42 -11.26
N GLU A 473 25.76 -19.33 -9.97
CA GLU A 473 26.19 -18.09 -9.29
C GLU A 473 27.34 -17.37 -10.02
N ASN A 474 28.25 -18.11 -10.64
CA ASN A 474 29.45 -17.56 -11.30
C ASN A 474 29.39 -17.49 -12.83
N VAL A 475 28.37 -18.06 -13.49
CA VAL A 475 28.37 -18.26 -14.95
C VAL A 475 27.11 -17.72 -15.64
N ARG A 476 25.93 -17.84 -15.00
CA ARG A 476 24.64 -17.45 -15.58
C ARG A 476 23.77 -16.74 -14.54
N THR A 477 24.03 -15.45 -14.34
CA THR A 477 23.36 -14.59 -13.35
C THR A 477 21.84 -14.56 -13.55
N GLU A 478 21.36 -14.46 -14.79
CA GLU A 478 19.93 -14.46 -15.13
C GLU A 478 19.24 -15.78 -14.75
N SER A 479 19.89 -16.93 -14.99
CA SER A 479 19.33 -18.25 -14.63
C SER A 479 19.29 -18.46 -13.11
N CYS A 480 20.22 -17.87 -12.36
CA CYS A 480 20.22 -17.89 -10.90
C CYS A 480 19.05 -17.07 -10.34
N ILE A 481 18.90 -15.82 -10.81
CA ILE A 481 17.79 -14.93 -10.42
C ILE A 481 16.45 -15.57 -10.76
N HIS A 482 16.33 -16.14 -11.96
CA HIS A 482 15.12 -16.82 -12.40
C HIS A 482 14.76 -17.98 -11.45
N LEU A 483 15.70 -18.89 -11.17
CA LEU A 483 15.44 -20.04 -10.30
C LEU A 483 15.11 -19.63 -8.86
N LEU A 484 15.78 -18.63 -8.31
CA LEU A 484 15.47 -18.10 -6.98
C LEU A 484 14.13 -17.38 -6.93
N SER A 485 13.74 -16.72 -8.03
CA SER A 485 12.40 -16.12 -8.17
C SER A 485 11.32 -17.18 -8.19
N GLU A 486 11.56 -18.30 -8.87
CA GLU A 486 10.65 -19.46 -8.86
C GLU A 486 10.54 -20.08 -7.46
N ALA A 487 11.67 -20.22 -6.76
CA ALA A 487 11.70 -20.72 -5.38
C ALA A 487 10.94 -19.78 -4.42
N HIS A 488 11.06 -18.46 -4.63
CA HIS A 488 10.32 -17.45 -3.87
C HIS A 488 8.81 -17.57 -4.09
N LEU A 489 8.36 -17.69 -5.34
CA LEU A 489 6.95 -17.84 -5.67
C LEU A 489 6.38 -19.14 -5.09
N LEU A 490 7.15 -20.22 -5.09
CA LEU A 490 6.75 -21.50 -4.49
C LEU A 490 6.47 -21.37 -2.99
N VAL A 491 7.40 -20.79 -2.21
CA VAL A 491 7.22 -20.59 -0.76
C VAL A 491 6.07 -19.63 -0.49
N ARG A 492 5.94 -18.57 -1.30
CA ARG A 492 4.84 -17.60 -1.18
C ARG A 492 3.48 -18.27 -1.40
N THR A 493 3.36 -19.15 -2.40
CA THR A 493 2.13 -19.91 -2.64
C THR A 493 1.76 -20.75 -1.41
N ALA A 494 2.73 -21.44 -0.80
CA ALA A 494 2.47 -22.24 0.40
C ALA A 494 2.02 -21.40 1.61
N LEU A 495 2.52 -20.16 1.75
CA LEU A 495 2.05 -19.23 2.79
C LEU A 495 0.61 -18.72 2.56
N MET A 496 0.12 -18.79 1.32
CA MET A 496 -1.24 -18.40 0.95
C MET A 496 -2.25 -19.55 1.10
N ASP A 497 -1.81 -20.77 1.43
CA ASP A 497 -2.69 -21.93 1.55
C ASP A 497 -3.59 -21.82 2.81
N PRO A 498 -4.93 -21.81 2.66
CA PRO A 498 -5.84 -21.80 3.81
C PRO A 498 -5.83 -23.10 4.63
N ALA A 499 -5.31 -24.20 4.08
CA ALA A 499 -5.18 -25.46 4.80
C ALA A 499 -4.01 -25.45 5.82
N LEU A 500 -3.14 -24.44 5.78
CA LEU A 500 -1.98 -24.30 6.68
C LEU A 500 -2.41 -23.97 8.12
N LYS A 501 -2.68 -25.00 8.92
CA LYS A 501 -3.11 -24.88 10.32
C LYS A 501 -1.98 -25.07 11.33
N GLU A 502 -0.87 -25.69 10.92
CA GLU A 502 0.24 -26.03 11.81
C GLU A 502 1.18 -24.83 12.00
N LEU A 503 1.37 -24.40 13.25
CA LEU A 503 2.20 -23.23 13.57
C LEU A 503 3.69 -23.47 13.24
N GLU A 504 4.20 -24.67 13.50
CA GLU A 504 5.60 -25.03 13.24
C GLU A 504 5.92 -25.00 11.74
N GLU A 505 5.03 -25.53 10.89
CA GLU A 505 5.18 -25.49 9.43
C GLU A 505 5.12 -24.05 8.91
N LYS A 506 4.19 -23.24 9.46
CA LYS A 506 4.07 -21.82 9.12
C LYS A 506 5.34 -21.03 9.49
N GLU A 507 5.91 -21.26 10.67
CA GLU A 507 7.17 -20.62 11.08
C GLU A 507 8.35 -21.05 10.18
N ALA A 508 8.43 -22.33 9.82
CA ALA A 508 9.45 -22.83 8.91
C ALA A 508 9.32 -22.23 7.50
N LEU A 509 8.09 -22.07 6.99
CA LEU A 509 7.81 -21.41 5.72
C LEU A 509 8.14 -19.91 5.76
N LEU A 510 7.84 -19.22 6.87
CA LEU A 510 8.23 -17.81 7.05
C LEU A 510 9.76 -17.66 7.09
N ALA A 511 10.47 -18.56 7.77
CA ALA A 511 11.94 -18.57 7.77
C ALA A 511 12.50 -18.78 6.35
N ALA A 512 11.94 -19.74 5.59
CA ALA A 512 12.32 -19.96 4.19
C ALA A 512 11.98 -18.75 3.30
N PHE A 513 10.88 -18.04 3.57
CA PHE A 513 10.49 -16.83 2.86
C PHE A 513 11.48 -15.68 3.11
N HIS A 514 11.85 -15.44 4.38
CA HIS A 514 12.86 -14.43 4.72
C HIS A 514 14.23 -14.76 4.13
N GLU A 515 14.63 -16.03 4.14
CA GLU A 515 15.86 -16.51 3.49
C GLU A 515 15.82 -16.27 1.97
N SER A 516 14.71 -16.61 1.32
CA SER A 516 14.49 -16.39 -0.11
C SER A 516 14.62 -14.91 -0.48
N CYS A 517 14.02 -14.02 0.34
CA CYS A 517 14.16 -12.57 0.17
C CYS A 517 15.62 -12.12 0.32
N ALA A 518 16.36 -12.65 1.30
CA ALA A 518 17.78 -12.34 1.47
C ALA A 518 18.61 -12.79 0.26
N LEU A 519 18.36 -13.98 -0.28
CA LEU A 519 19.08 -14.52 -1.45
C LEU A 519 18.78 -13.72 -2.73
N LEU A 520 17.53 -13.29 -2.94
CA LEU A 520 17.17 -12.40 -4.05
C LEU A 520 17.82 -11.02 -3.89
N GLY A 521 17.82 -10.46 -2.67
CA GLY A 521 18.55 -9.23 -2.36
C GLY A 521 20.05 -9.36 -2.65
N ASP A 522 20.66 -10.50 -2.28
CA ASP A 522 22.07 -10.80 -2.59
C ASP A 522 22.31 -10.87 -4.10
N CYS A 523 21.40 -11.43 -4.89
CA CYS A 523 21.54 -11.48 -6.36
C CYS A 523 21.42 -10.08 -7.00
N TYR A 524 20.39 -9.31 -6.67
CA TYR A 524 20.21 -7.97 -7.23
C TYR A 524 21.28 -6.97 -6.77
N SER A 525 21.91 -7.21 -5.63
CA SER A 525 23.02 -6.39 -5.14
C SER A 525 24.37 -6.76 -5.78
N ARG A 526 24.62 -8.04 -6.04
CA ARG A 526 25.90 -8.58 -6.58
C ARG A 526 25.98 -8.60 -8.11
N PHE A 527 24.86 -8.59 -8.82
CA PHE A 527 24.86 -8.67 -10.29
C PHE A 527 24.48 -7.32 -10.91
N ASP A 528 25.22 -6.89 -11.94
CA ASP A 528 24.90 -5.70 -12.74
C ASP A 528 23.68 -5.97 -13.62
N THR A 529 22.50 -5.91 -13.00
CA THR A 529 21.20 -6.08 -13.64
C THR A 529 20.54 -4.72 -13.87
N LYS A 530 19.64 -4.62 -14.85
CA LYS A 530 18.83 -3.41 -15.04
C LYS A 530 17.95 -3.10 -13.82
N ASP A 531 17.58 -4.16 -13.10
CA ASP A 531 16.65 -4.11 -11.96
C ASP A 531 17.37 -4.15 -10.61
N PHE A 532 18.59 -3.61 -10.54
CA PHE A 532 19.39 -3.55 -9.31
C PHE A 532 18.66 -2.85 -8.13
N HIS A 533 17.70 -1.98 -8.44
CA HIS A 533 16.87 -1.27 -7.46
C HIS A 533 15.99 -2.22 -6.62
N LEU A 534 15.68 -3.42 -7.13
CA LEU A 534 14.92 -4.44 -6.41
C LEU A 534 15.67 -5.02 -5.20
N ALA A 535 16.98 -4.78 -5.07
CA ALA A 535 17.73 -5.19 -3.87
C ALA A 535 17.12 -4.62 -2.58
N ILE A 536 16.63 -3.38 -2.61
CA ILE A 536 16.07 -2.69 -1.43
C ILE A 536 14.83 -3.43 -0.87
N PRO A 537 13.74 -3.60 -1.64
CA PRO A 537 12.53 -4.23 -1.10
C PRO A 537 12.79 -5.68 -0.66
N TYR A 538 13.62 -6.44 -1.39
CA TYR A 538 13.95 -7.81 -0.97
C TYR A 538 14.75 -7.84 0.34
N TYR A 539 15.72 -6.94 0.55
CA TYR A 539 16.41 -6.86 1.84
C TYR A 539 15.48 -6.42 2.97
N LYS A 540 14.56 -5.47 2.74
CA LYS A 540 13.55 -5.07 3.74
C LYS A 540 12.62 -6.23 4.11
N MET A 541 12.16 -7.01 3.13
CA MET A 541 11.34 -8.20 3.35
C MET A 541 12.10 -9.35 4.04
N SER A 542 13.43 -9.39 3.94
CA SER A 542 14.24 -10.39 4.63
C SER A 542 14.30 -10.20 6.15
N SER A 543 13.89 -9.03 6.66
CA SER A 543 13.97 -8.65 8.09
C SER A 543 15.39 -8.68 8.69
N LEU A 544 16.42 -8.71 7.84
CA LEU A 544 17.82 -8.70 8.28
C LEU A 544 18.29 -7.29 8.64
N SER A 545 19.17 -7.21 9.63
CA SER A 545 19.88 -5.98 9.98
C SER A 545 20.92 -5.62 8.89
N ILE A 546 21.28 -4.34 8.80
CA ILE A 546 22.37 -3.89 7.90
C ILE A 546 23.65 -4.64 8.25
N SER A 547 23.90 -4.87 9.54
CA SER A 547 25.06 -5.61 10.01
C SER A 547 25.11 -7.04 9.48
N ASP A 548 23.98 -7.73 9.40
CA ASP A 548 23.91 -9.11 8.90
C ASP A 548 24.03 -9.15 7.38
N ILE A 549 23.44 -8.20 6.65
CA ILE A 549 23.61 -8.07 5.20
C ILE A 549 25.07 -7.80 4.85
N LEU A 550 25.74 -6.90 5.59
CA LEU A 550 27.17 -6.65 5.42
C LEU A 550 28.03 -7.90 5.64
N LYS A 551 27.66 -8.81 6.55
CA LYS A 551 28.40 -10.08 6.76
C LYS A 551 28.20 -11.07 5.61
N ARG A 552 27.04 -11.02 4.94
CA ARG A 552 26.68 -11.93 3.84
C ARG A 552 27.40 -11.61 2.53
N VAL A 553 27.85 -10.37 2.36
CA VAL A 553 28.71 -10.00 1.24
C VAL A 553 30.14 -10.45 1.57
N THR A 554 30.62 -11.47 0.85
CA THR A 554 31.98 -11.99 0.99
C THR A 554 32.98 -10.98 0.43
N PHE A 555 33.75 -10.33 1.31
CA PHE A 555 34.78 -9.34 0.96
C PHE A 555 36.11 -9.98 0.53
N GLU A 556 36.05 -11.09 -0.18
CA GLU A 556 37.24 -11.80 -0.66
C GLU A 556 37.73 -11.17 -1.97
N ASP A 557 38.18 -9.92 -1.91
CA ASP A 557 39.38 -9.44 -2.61
C ASP A 557 39.51 -7.91 -2.57
N LYS A 558 40.74 -7.43 -2.41
CA LYS A 558 41.06 -6.00 -2.39
C LYS A 558 40.78 -5.28 -3.73
N THR A 559 40.43 -6.02 -4.78
CA THR A 559 40.23 -5.59 -6.17
C THR A 559 38.77 -5.56 -6.63
N GLN A 560 37.79 -5.97 -5.80
CA GLN A 560 36.38 -5.95 -6.21
C GLN A 560 35.86 -4.51 -6.41
N LYS A 561 35.32 -4.26 -7.60
CA LYS A 561 34.39 -3.16 -7.84
C LYS A 561 33.08 -3.53 -7.15
N TYR A 562 32.56 -2.64 -6.31
CA TYR A 562 31.23 -2.84 -5.73
C TYR A 562 30.19 -2.54 -6.81
N GLU A 563 29.23 -3.46 -6.98
CA GLU A 563 28.18 -3.29 -7.98
C GLU A 563 27.16 -2.24 -7.54
N LYS A 564 26.51 -1.63 -8.54
CA LYS A 564 25.60 -0.50 -8.35
C LYS A 564 24.44 -0.83 -7.42
N GLY A 565 23.91 -2.06 -7.47
CA GLY A 565 22.80 -2.49 -6.60
C GLY A 565 23.14 -2.46 -5.13
N PHE A 566 24.32 -2.95 -4.75
CA PHE A 566 24.76 -2.93 -3.36
C PHE A 566 25.05 -1.52 -2.85
N ILE A 567 25.69 -0.67 -3.66
CA ILE A 567 25.91 0.75 -3.31
C ILE A 567 24.58 1.47 -3.16
N PHE A 568 23.64 1.24 -4.07
CA PHE A 568 22.30 1.82 -4.05
C PHE A 568 21.51 1.41 -2.80
N TYR A 569 21.59 0.13 -2.41
CA TYR A 569 21.01 -0.35 -1.15
C TYR A 569 21.62 0.36 0.06
N LEU A 570 22.96 0.34 0.20
CA LEU A 570 23.63 0.97 1.34
C LEU A 570 23.34 2.48 1.40
N GLN A 571 23.31 3.14 0.25
CA GLN A 571 22.98 4.55 0.16
C GLN A 571 21.59 4.78 0.75
N HIS A 572 20.56 4.10 0.24
CA HIS A 572 19.18 4.27 0.72
C HIS A 572 19.03 3.92 2.21
N SER A 573 19.56 2.79 2.64
CA SER A 573 19.47 2.34 4.04
C SER A 573 20.22 3.24 5.02
N LEU A 574 21.31 3.90 4.62
CA LEU A 574 22.03 4.85 5.46
C LEU A 574 21.40 6.26 5.44
N PHE A 575 20.59 6.56 4.43
CA PHE A 575 19.76 7.76 4.37
C PHE A 575 18.49 7.64 5.21
N GLU A 576 17.96 6.43 5.36
CA GLU A 576 16.88 6.14 6.31
C GLU A 576 17.36 6.31 7.76
N ASP A 577 16.52 6.90 8.62
CA ASP A 577 16.78 7.08 10.04
C ASP A 577 16.53 5.76 10.80
N ILE A 578 17.36 4.76 10.50
CA ILE A 578 17.32 3.43 11.12
C ILE A 578 18.05 3.49 12.47
N ASP A 579 17.45 2.93 13.52
CA ASP A 579 17.99 2.94 14.90
C ASP A 579 19.21 1.99 15.10
N GLU A 580 19.65 1.29 14.06
CA GLU A 580 20.76 0.33 14.12
C GLU A 580 22.11 1.04 14.11
N LYS A 581 22.99 0.73 15.08
CA LYS A 581 24.36 1.29 15.14
C LYS A 581 25.36 0.24 14.70
N LEU A 582 26.12 0.53 13.63
CA LEU A 582 27.15 -0.38 13.13
C LEU A 582 28.33 -0.49 14.11
N ASN A 583 28.93 -1.67 14.18
CA ASN A 583 30.19 -1.89 14.89
C ASN A 583 31.35 -1.14 14.19
N LYS A 584 32.43 -0.84 14.95
CA LYS A 584 33.59 -0.08 14.44
C LYS A 584 34.16 -0.66 13.14
N ASP A 585 34.30 -1.98 13.06
CA ASP A 585 34.85 -2.66 11.88
C ASP A 585 33.93 -2.59 10.65
N LEU A 586 32.61 -2.75 10.86
CA LEU A 586 31.63 -2.66 9.79
C LEU A 586 31.49 -1.22 9.29
N ALA A 587 31.49 -0.24 10.19
CA ALA A 587 31.44 1.17 9.84
C ALA A 587 32.70 1.60 9.05
N ALA A 588 33.89 1.12 9.45
CA ALA A 588 35.12 1.34 8.69
C ALA A 588 35.04 0.75 7.27
N LYS A 589 34.45 -0.45 7.11
CA LYS A 589 34.24 -1.09 5.81
C LYS A 589 33.27 -0.30 4.93
N VAL A 590 32.16 0.19 5.48
CA VAL A 590 31.20 1.05 4.74
C VAL A 590 31.91 2.28 4.19
N LEU A 591 32.76 2.95 4.99
CA LEU A 591 33.54 4.08 4.49
C LEU A 591 34.51 3.70 3.38
N GLN A 592 35.17 2.54 3.48
CA GLN A 592 36.05 2.04 2.42
C GLN A 592 35.29 1.76 1.11
N ILE A 593 34.05 1.26 1.19
CA ILE A 593 33.17 1.03 0.03
C ILE A 593 32.89 2.35 -0.67
N PHE A 594 32.37 3.34 0.06
CA PHE A 594 32.01 4.64 -0.52
C PHE A 594 33.22 5.46 -0.97
N HIS A 595 34.37 5.33 -0.32
CA HIS A 595 35.61 5.98 -0.77
C HIS A 595 36.01 5.52 -2.18
N ARG A 596 35.81 4.23 -2.48
CA ARG A 596 36.13 3.64 -3.79
C ARG A 596 35.04 3.85 -4.83
N ALA A 597 33.79 3.77 -4.42
CA ALA A 597 32.64 3.85 -5.33
C ALA A 597 32.23 5.30 -5.59
N GLU A 598 31.81 6.02 -4.55
CA GLU A 598 31.21 7.36 -4.63
C GLU A 598 31.72 8.27 -3.49
N PRO A 599 32.93 8.83 -3.60
CA PRO A 599 33.54 9.60 -2.52
C PRO A 599 32.73 10.84 -2.13
N ASN A 600 31.95 11.40 -3.07
CA ASN A 600 31.10 12.58 -2.84
C ASN A 600 29.99 12.34 -1.81
N GLN A 601 29.59 11.09 -1.56
CA GLN A 601 28.53 10.75 -0.60
C GLN A 601 29.06 10.59 0.83
N ILE A 602 30.39 10.51 1.04
CA ILE A 602 30.99 10.29 2.37
C ILE A 602 30.52 11.32 3.42
N PRO A 603 30.47 12.64 3.12
CA PRO A 603 29.97 13.63 4.09
C PRO A 603 28.56 13.31 4.56
N HIS A 604 27.67 12.90 3.65
CA HIS A 604 26.28 12.54 3.96
C HIS A 604 26.20 11.27 4.81
N ILE A 605 27.03 10.27 4.52
CA ILE A 605 27.06 8.99 5.23
C ILE A 605 27.57 9.15 6.67
N LEU A 606 28.58 9.99 6.88
CA LEU A 606 29.11 10.27 8.23
C LEU A 606 28.08 10.93 9.15
N CYS A 607 27.06 11.58 8.58
CA CYS A 607 25.95 12.19 9.31
C CYS A 607 24.86 11.19 9.70
N SER A 608 24.84 10.00 9.11
CA SER A 608 23.86 8.95 9.42
C SER A 608 24.00 8.45 10.87
N PRO A 609 22.89 8.19 11.59
CA PRO A 609 22.93 7.61 12.94
C PRO A 609 23.64 6.25 12.98
N CYS A 610 23.53 5.47 11.89
CA CYS A 610 24.16 4.16 11.73
C CYS A 610 25.69 4.21 11.85
N MET A 611 26.28 5.36 11.51
CA MET A 611 27.73 5.60 11.44
C MET A 611 28.31 6.27 12.70
N LYS A 612 27.57 6.27 13.82
CA LYS A 612 28.03 6.90 15.08
C LYS A 612 29.38 6.36 15.58
N ASN A 613 29.64 5.06 15.41
CA ASN A 613 30.82 4.37 15.94
C ASN A 613 32.06 4.37 15.00
N VAL A 614 32.03 5.13 13.91
CA VAL A 614 33.14 5.25 12.96
C VAL A 614 34.43 5.71 13.65
N CYS A 615 35.57 5.16 13.25
CA CYS A 615 36.89 5.65 13.66
C CYS A 615 37.13 7.09 13.12
N PRO A 616 37.28 8.10 13.99
CA PRO A 616 37.37 9.49 13.57
C PRO A 616 38.63 9.79 12.74
N GLU A 617 39.70 9.00 12.89
CA GLU A 617 40.95 9.17 12.14
C GLU A 617 40.78 8.78 10.67
N MET A 618 40.14 7.64 10.41
CA MET A 618 39.81 7.20 9.05
C MET A 618 38.83 8.16 8.36
N ALA A 619 37.80 8.63 9.08
CA ALA A 619 36.86 9.61 8.55
C ALA A 619 37.56 10.92 8.16
N LYS A 620 38.48 11.40 9.01
CA LYS A 620 39.29 12.59 8.74
C LYS A 620 40.16 12.41 7.49
N GLU A 621 40.89 11.30 7.38
CA GLU A 621 41.76 11.02 6.21
C GLU A 621 40.98 11.05 4.90
N TYR A 622 39.81 10.39 4.85
CA TYR A 622 38.98 10.40 3.66
C TYR A 622 38.39 11.78 3.35
N LEU A 623 37.99 12.56 4.36
CA LEU A 623 37.50 13.93 4.15
C LEU A 623 38.61 14.87 3.66
N GLU A 624 39.86 14.70 4.10
CA GLU A 624 41.02 15.45 3.58
C GLU A 624 41.33 15.09 2.13
N LEU A 625 41.24 13.81 1.76
CA LEU A 625 41.39 13.38 0.37
C LEU A 625 40.30 13.95 -0.54
N ILE A 626 39.05 14.00 -0.09
CA ILE A 626 37.94 14.58 -0.86
C ILE A 626 38.10 16.08 -1.03
N GLU A 627 38.50 16.81 0.01
CA GLU A 627 38.70 18.26 -0.09
C GLU A 627 39.76 18.63 -1.12
N ASN A 628 40.85 17.86 -1.19
CA ASN A 628 41.90 18.06 -2.19
C ASN A 628 41.41 17.85 -3.63
N MET A 629 40.37 17.02 -3.82
CA MET A 629 39.79 16.73 -5.13
C MET A 629 38.66 17.72 -5.48
N ALA A 630 37.77 17.98 -4.53
CA ALA A 630 36.58 18.82 -4.69
C ALA A 630 36.21 19.48 -3.33
N PRO A 631 36.63 20.72 -3.08
CA PRO A 631 36.28 21.42 -1.85
C PRO A 631 34.77 21.71 -1.84
N SER A 632 34.09 21.30 -0.76
CA SER A 632 32.66 21.57 -0.58
C SER A 632 32.37 21.97 0.86
N VAL A 633 31.34 22.81 1.04
CA VAL A 633 30.85 23.26 2.36
C VAL A 633 30.52 22.06 3.25
N LEU A 634 29.92 21.01 2.68
CA LEU A 634 29.55 19.78 3.39
C LEU A 634 30.77 19.02 3.91
N VAL A 635 31.88 19.01 3.17
CA VAL A 635 33.15 18.41 3.64
C VAL A 635 33.69 19.19 4.83
N THR A 636 33.67 20.52 4.78
CA THR A 636 34.09 21.38 5.91
C THR A 636 33.24 21.15 7.17
N LEU A 637 31.90 21.11 7.03
CA LEU A 637 31.00 20.82 8.14
C LEU A 637 31.17 19.39 8.68
N ALA A 638 31.34 18.40 7.81
CA ALA A 638 31.61 17.02 8.22
C ALA A 638 32.94 16.93 8.98
N LYS A 639 34.00 17.62 8.55
CA LYS A 639 35.28 17.69 9.28
C LYS A 639 35.12 18.32 10.66
N ALA A 640 34.37 19.42 10.77
CA ALA A 640 34.06 20.04 12.05
C ALA A 640 33.35 19.04 12.98
N SER A 641 32.35 18.31 12.47
CA SER A 641 31.64 17.29 13.24
C SER A 641 32.54 16.14 13.70
N VAL A 642 33.49 15.70 12.87
CA VAL A 642 34.45 14.64 13.20
C VAL A 642 35.49 15.13 14.21
N ALA A 643 35.92 16.39 14.13
CA ALA A 643 36.83 17.01 15.10
C ALA A 643 36.18 17.08 16.50
N LEU A 644 34.89 17.40 16.57
CA LEU A 644 34.12 17.39 17.83
C LEU A 644 34.06 16.00 18.46
N LYS A 645 33.84 14.95 17.66
CA LYS A 645 33.91 13.55 18.16
C LYS A 645 35.28 13.19 18.74
N LYS A 646 36.37 13.80 18.25
CA LYS A 646 37.73 13.66 18.79
C LYS A 646 38.01 14.56 20.01
N ARG A 647 37.05 15.39 20.43
CA ARG A 647 37.18 16.45 21.45
C ARG A 647 38.25 17.50 21.09
N ASP A 648 38.45 17.74 19.79
CA ASP A 648 39.40 18.74 19.26
C ASP A 648 38.64 20.03 18.89
N TRP A 649 38.41 20.87 19.90
CA TRP A 649 37.63 22.11 19.77
C TRP A 649 38.32 23.16 18.90
N ASP A 650 39.64 23.27 19.00
CA ASP A 650 40.43 24.26 18.24
C ASP A 650 40.37 23.99 16.75
N ARG A 651 40.39 22.72 16.37
CA ARG A 651 40.27 22.33 14.97
C ARG A 651 38.87 22.53 14.44
N CYS A 652 37.84 22.20 15.22
CA CYS A 652 36.45 22.50 14.86
C CYS A 652 36.27 24.00 14.56
N LYS A 653 36.79 24.87 15.45
CA LYS A 653 36.74 26.31 15.26
C LYS A 653 37.43 26.76 13.97
N LYS A 654 38.62 26.26 13.69
CA LYS A 654 39.36 26.57 12.44
C LYS A 654 38.59 26.17 11.17
N GLU A 655 37.96 25.00 11.18
CA GLU A 655 37.16 24.54 10.03
C GLU A 655 35.91 25.42 9.85
N LEU A 656 35.22 25.80 10.93
CA LEU A 656 34.08 26.72 10.87
C LEU A 656 34.48 28.14 10.44
N ASP A 657 35.66 28.62 10.84
CA ASP A 657 36.19 29.94 10.47
C ASP A 657 36.73 30.00 9.03
N SER A 658 36.90 28.83 8.38
CA SER A 658 37.43 28.76 7.01
C SER A 658 36.45 29.26 5.95
N GLN A 659 35.15 29.32 6.25
CA GLN A 659 34.10 29.73 5.32
C GLN A 659 33.16 30.76 5.96
N ALA A 660 32.53 31.56 5.10
CA ALA A 660 31.50 32.52 5.54
C ALA A 660 30.27 31.78 6.09
N GLU A 661 29.69 32.29 7.19
CA GLU A 661 28.57 31.67 7.89
C GLU A 661 27.39 31.37 6.96
N MET A 662 27.01 32.29 6.07
CA MET A 662 25.93 32.08 5.10
C MET A 662 26.16 30.88 4.17
N LYS A 663 27.43 30.58 3.80
CA LYS A 663 27.74 29.39 3.01
C LYS A 663 27.56 28.12 3.83
N LEU A 664 27.95 28.14 5.11
CA LEU A 664 27.76 27.01 6.03
C LEU A 664 26.28 26.74 6.30
N VAL A 665 25.43 27.77 6.40
CA VAL A 665 23.97 27.62 6.48
C VAL A 665 23.43 26.81 5.29
N CYS A 666 23.86 27.14 4.06
CA CYS A 666 23.49 26.36 2.88
C CYS A 666 23.94 24.88 2.97
N GLY A 667 25.04 24.61 3.69
CA GLY A 667 25.48 23.25 3.99
C GLY A 667 24.48 22.49 4.88
N PHE A 668 23.95 23.13 5.92
CA PHE A 668 22.91 22.54 6.78
C PHE A 668 21.59 22.32 6.06
N ILE A 669 21.21 23.18 5.10
CA ILE A 669 20.03 22.95 4.25
C ILE A 669 20.19 21.66 3.42
N ARG A 670 21.40 21.42 2.89
CA ARG A 670 21.69 20.21 2.10
C ARG A 670 21.77 18.94 2.94
N GLU A 671 22.27 19.02 4.17
CA GLU A 671 22.34 17.90 5.10
C GLU A 671 21.90 18.31 6.52
N PRO A 672 20.58 18.28 6.81
CA PRO A 672 20.04 18.65 8.11
C PRO A 672 20.55 17.76 9.25
N ARG A 673 20.99 16.53 8.94
CA ARG A 673 21.42 15.53 9.94
C ARG A 673 22.66 15.93 10.73
N LEU A 674 23.38 16.94 10.25
CA LEU A 674 24.49 17.56 10.98
C LEU A 674 24.04 18.27 12.26
N LEU A 675 22.80 18.80 12.29
CA LEU A 675 22.23 19.49 13.46
C LEU A 675 21.22 18.63 14.22
N LYS A 676 20.40 17.85 13.49
CA LYS A 676 19.29 17.08 14.06
C LYS A 676 19.41 15.59 13.75
N GLN A 677 19.08 14.70 14.68
CA GLN A 677 19.01 13.26 14.44
C GLN A 677 17.65 12.75 14.91
N HIS A 678 16.94 11.98 14.09
CA HIS A 678 15.75 11.26 14.55
C HIS A 678 16.16 9.93 15.17
N ASN A 679 15.52 9.56 16.27
CA ASN A 679 15.61 8.25 16.90
C ASN A 679 14.22 7.91 17.43
N LYS A 680 13.63 6.81 16.97
CA LYS A 680 12.24 6.41 17.31
C LYS A 680 11.17 7.50 17.10
N GLY A 681 11.31 8.31 16.03
CA GLY A 681 10.38 9.41 15.74
C GLY A 681 10.51 10.63 16.66
N GLN A 682 11.46 10.62 17.60
CA GLN A 682 11.82 11.79 18.39
C GLN A 682 13.12 12.41 17.89
N MET A 683 13.18 13.74 17.94
CA MET A 683 14.30 14.53 17.47
C MET A 683 15.34 14.75 18.56
N PHE A 684 16.62 14.62 18.23
CA PHE A 684 17.72 14.86 19.15
C PHE A 684 18.75 15.83 18.55
N PRO A 685 19.30 16.77 19.33
CA PRO A 685 20.38 17.63 18.90
C PRO A 685 21.70 16.86 18.81
N THR A 686 22.50 17.18 17.79
CA THR A 686 23.86 16.63 17.63
C THR A 686 24.87 17.34 18.53
N GLU A 687 26.06 16.75 18.70
CA GLU A 687 27.19 17.40 19.39
C GLU A 687 27.59 18.72 18.73
N LEU A 688 27.44 18.82 17.40
CA LEU A 688 27.68 20.06 16.66
C LEU A 688 26.65 21.14 17.03
N ALA A 689 25.36 20.80 17.13
CA ALA A 689 24.33 21.74 17.55
C ALA A 689 24.56 22.25 18.99
N LEU A 690 24.96 21.36 19.91
CA LEU A 690 25.32 21.74 21.29
C LEU A 690 26.54 22.66 21.33
N TYR A 691 27.56 22.39 20.50
CA TYR A 691 28.74 23.26 20.40
C TYR A 691 28.40 24.65 19.84
N LEU A 692 27.55 24.71 18.79
CA LEU A 692 27.13 25.97 18.20
C LEU A 692 26.26 26.80 19.15
N LYS A 693 25.43 26.15 19.97
CA LYS A 693 24.65 26.82 21.01
C LYS A 693 25.55 27.60 21.97
N GLU A 694 26.63 26.99 22.45
CA GLU A 694 27.54 27.61 23.43
C GLU A 694 28.51 28.64 22.81
N THR A 695 28.86 28.48 21.54
CA THR A 695 29.89 29.33 20.88
C THR A 695 29.32 30.43 20.00
N ARG A 696 28.25 30.14 19.23
CA ARG A 696 27.66 31.02 18.21
C ARG A 696 26.13 30.80 18.11
N PRO A 697 25.34 31.21 19.12
CA PRO A 697 23.89 30.98 19.14
C PRO A 697 23.16 31.62 17.94
N GLY A 698 23.57 32.82 17.51
CA GLY A 698 22.98 33.48 16.34
C GLY A 698 23.16 32.69 15.03
N PHE A 699 24.31 32.03 14.85
CA PHE A 699 24.56 31.18 13.68
C PHE A 699 23.73 29.89 13.70
N LEU A 700 23.54 29.30 14.90
CA LEU A 700 22.64 28.16 15.07
C LEU A 700 21.20 28.53 14.70
N LEU A 701 20.70 29.70 15.15
CA LEU A 701 19.37 30.18 14.81
C LEU A 701 19.20 30.41 13.31
N ALA A 702 20.15 31.10 12.67
CA ALA A 702 20.13 31.30 11.22
C ALA A 702 20.04 29.96 10.46
N SER A 703 20.71 28.93 10.97
CA SER A 703 20.65 27.58 10.39
C SER A 703 19.28 26.92 10.60
N LEU A 704 18.68 27.04 11.78
CA LEU A 704 17.34 26.51 12.07
C LEU A 704 16.24 27.22 11.27
N LEU A 705 16.35 28.54 11.11
CA LEU A 705 15.45 29.36 10.28
C LEU A 705 15.50 28.91 8.82
N ALA A 706 16.70 28.76 8.28
CA ALA A 706 16.88 28.29 6.91
C ALA A 706 16.31 26.87 6.69
N LEU A 707 16.38 25.99 7.69
CA LEU A 707 15.75 24.67 7.62
C LEU A 707 14.21 24.76 7.58
N HIS A 708 13.63 25.68 8.35
CA HIS A 708 12.19 25.91 8.37
C HIS A 708 11.69 26.49 7.03
N GLU A 709 12.33 27.53 6.51
CA GLU A 709 11.99 28.14 5.22
C GLU A 709 12.05 27.16 4.03
N ASN A 710 12.90 26.12 4.13
CA ASN A 710 13.05 25.10 3.10
C ASN A 710 12.19 23.83 3.36
N ASN A 711 11.18 23.91 4.23
CA ASN A 711 10.28 22.80 4.59
C ASN A 711 11.02 21.54 5.09
N LYS A 712 12.17 21.70 5.75
CA LYS A 712 12.93 20.60 6.38
C LYS A 712 12.63 20.43 7.86
N MET A 713 11.90 21.37 8.48
CA MET A 713 11.52 21.37 9.89
C MET A 713 10.25 22.18 10.08
N GLU A 714 9.23 21.60 10.70
CA GLU A 714 7.98 22.31 11.03
C GLU A 714 8.17 23.25 12.23
N LEU A 715 7.23 24.18 12.44
CA LEU A 715 7.33 25.16 13.53
C LEU A 715 7.25 24.48 14.90
N GLU A 716 6.31 23.55 15.07
CA GLU A 716 6.14 22.78 16.31
C GLU A 716 7.36 21.89 16.58
N GLU A 717 7.92 21.29 15.53
CA GLU A 717 9.18 20.53 15.62
C GLU A 717 10.34 21.41 16.07
N ALA A 718 10.49 22.61 15.49
CA ALA A 718 11.52 23.58 15.84
C ALA A 718 11.42 24.01 17.32
N ASP A 719 10.20 24.31 17.79
CA ASP A 719 9.92 24.66 19.18
C ASP A 719 10.37 23.55 20.13
N SER A 720 9.99 22.31 19.82
CA SER A 720 10.37 21.14 20.63
C SER A 720 11.89 20.92 20.63
N TYR A 721 12.54 21.10 19.49
CA TYR A 721 13.98 20.92 19.32
C TYR A 721 14.79 21.94 20.12
N ILE A 722 14.40 23.21 20.11
CA ILE A 722 15.06 24.27 20.88
C ILE A 722 14.83 24.09 22.38
N LYS A 723 13.65 23.62 22.80
CA LYS A 723 13.41 23.24 24.21
C LYS A 723 14.34 22.10 24.65
N MET A 724 14.48 21.06 23.83
CA MET A 724 15.38 19.93 24.11
C MET A 724 16.85 20.36 24.20
N LEU A 725 17.31 21.28 23.36
CA LEU A 725 18.67 21.86 23.44
C LEU A 725 18.96 22.53 24.78
N ASN A 726 17.94 23.00 25.49
CA ASN A 726 18.08 23.74 26.73
C ASN A 726 17.92 22.89 28.00
N GLY A 727 17.34 21.69 27.90
CA GLY A 727 17.27 20.73 29.01
C GLY A 727 16.54 21.23 30.27
N LYS A 728 15.81 22.34 30.18
CA LYS A 728 15.04 22.95 31.28
C LYS A 728 13.61 22.39 31.32
N ASN A 729 12.96 22.52 32.48
CA ASN A 729 11.59 22.08 32.78
C ASN A 729 10.60 22.42 31.66
N GLU A 730 9.59 21.54 31.45
CA GLU A 730 8.60 21.62 30.36
C GLU A 730 7.90 22.99 30.23
N ASP A 731 7.83 23.77 31.32
CA ASP A 731 7.11 25.04 31.39
C ASP A 731 7.96 26.30 31.09
N ALA A 732 9.29 26.23 31.08
CA ALA A 732 10.15 27.41 30.91
C ALA A 732 10.55 27.60 29.43
N VAL A 733 10.16 28.72 28.82
CA VAL A 733 10.53 29.09 27.44
C VAL A 733 11.94 29.71 27.41
N PRO A 734 12.94 29.04 26.80
CA PRO A 734 14.30 29.56 26.74
C PRO A 734 14.41 30.82 25.89
N GLN A 735 15.37 31.70 26.19
CA GLN A 735 15.60 32.91 25.39
C GLN A 735 15.89 32.61 23.92
N LEU A 736 16.66 31.55 23.64
CA LEU A 736 16.95 31.11 22.28
C LEU A 736 15.68 30.81 21.45
N LEU A 737 14.58 30.39 22.10
CA LEU A 737 13.31 30.14 21.43
C LEU A 737 12.59 31.45 21.09
N VAL A 738 12.68 32.44 21.97
CA VAL A 738 12.17 33.79 21.71
C VAL A 738 12.94 34.43 20.55
N ASP A 739 14.27 34.36 20.59
CA ASP A 739 15.11 34.88 19.50
C ASP A 739 14.81 34.17 18.15
N PHE A 740 14.49 32.87 18.19
CA PHE A 740 14.05 32.13 17.00
C PHE A 740 12.71 32.66 16.46
N TRP A 741 11.71 32.87 17.33
CA TRP A 741 10.42 33.42 16.92
C TRP A 741 10.55 34.86 16.39
N GLU A 742 11.37 35.71 17.03
CA GLU A 742 11.66 37.07 16.57
C GLU A 742 12.30 37.05 15.17
N ALA A 743 13.31 36.21 14.97
CA ALA A 743 13.99 36.10 13.69
C ALA A 743 13.11 35.46 12.60
N LEU A 744 12.24 34.50 12.97
CA LEU A 744 11.28 33.90 12.05
C LEU A 744 10.22 34.91 11.64
N LEU A 745 9.70 35.73 12.57
CA LEU A 745 8.74 36.78 12.24
C LEU A 745 9.32 37.78 11.23
N VAL A 746 10.60 38.15 11.40
CA VAL A 746 11.31 39.04 10.46
C VAL A 746 11.41 38.44 9.05
N ALA A 747 11.58 37.12 8.93
CA ALA A 747 11.74 36.43 7.65
C ALA A 747 10.42 35.87 7.07
N CYS A 748 9.35 35.83 7.88
CA CYS A 748 8.10 35.19 7.52
C CYS A 748 7.38 35.93 6.39
N THR A 749 6.92 35.18 5.39
CA THR A 749 6.09 35.70 4.29
C THR A 749 4.62 35.23 4.38
N GLN A 750 4.32 34.29 5.28
CA GLN A 750 2.99 33.69 5.45
C GLN A 750 2.22 34.33 6.61
N GLU A 751 1.06 34.91 6.32
CA GLU A 751 0.26 35.64 7.31
C GLU A 751 -0.27 34.75 8.45
N GLU A 752 -0.62 33.49 8.17
CA GLU A 752 -1.10 32.55 9.19
C GLU A 752 -0.03 32.18 10.24
N VAL A 753 1.21 31.93 9.77
CA VAL A 753 2.35 31.64 10.65
C VAL A 753 2.73 32.90 11.43
N ALA A 754 2.72 34.06 10.77
CA ALA A 754 2.96 35.34 11.43
C ALA A 754 1.96 35.57 12.58
N GLN A 755 0.65 35.40 12.37
CA GLN A 755 -0.36 35.56 13.43
C GLN A 755 -0.14 34.62 14.63
N LYS A 756 0.28 33.37 14.39
CA LYS A 756 0.65 32.43 15.46
C LYS A 756 1.88 32.91 16.24
N LEU A 757 2.90 33.40 15.54
CA LEU A 757 4.14 33.93 16.14
C LEU A 757 3.88 35.19 16.96
N HIS A 758 3.09 36.12 16.43
CA HIS A 758 2.59 37.30 17.13
C HIS A 758 1.99 36.93 18.49
N PHE A 759 1.08 35.95 18.52
CA PHE A 759 0.45 35.49 19.76
C PHE A 759 1.46 34.84 20.72
N LYS A 760 2.36 33.97 20.23
CA LYS A 760 3.40 33.31 21.05
C LYS A 760 4.35 34.32 21.69
N LEU A 761 4.88 35.27 20.91
CA LEU A 761 5.78 36.33 21.37
C LEU A 761 5.11 37.24 22.40
N ALA A 762 3.93 37.76 22.09
CA ALA A 762 3.19 38.64 23.00
C ALA A 762 2.88 37.95 24.33
N THR A 763 2.43 36.70 24.30
CA THR A 763 2.14 35.92 25.52
C THR A 763 3.40 35.70 26.35
N GLN A 764 4.53 35.42 25.71
CA GLN A 764 5.80 35.21 26.42
C GLN A 764 6.35 36.49 27.05
N TYR A 765 6.31 37.62 26.34
CA TYR A 765 6.70 38.92 26.91
C TYR A 765 5.78 39.28 28.08
N ILE A 766 4.45 39.17 27.93
CA ILE A 766 3.48 39.43 29.01
C ILE A 766 3.76 38.53 30.23
N TRP A 767 4.03 37.25 30.00
CA TRP A 767 4.31 36.30 31.07
C TRP A 767 5.57 36.71 31.87
N ARG A 768 6.67 37.06 31.19
CA ARG A 768 7.91 37.54 31.85
C ARG A 768 7.69 38.84 32.60
N LEU A 769 6.97 39.78 31.99
CA LEU A 769 6.62 41.07 32.60
C LEU A 769 5.76 40.90 33.86
N SER A 770 4.78 39.99 33.83
CA SER A 770 3.89 39.73 34.97
C SER A 770 4.62 39.13 36.18
N ARG A 771 5.69 38.35 35.93
CA ARG A 771 6.49 37.67 36.96
C ARG A 771 7.78 38.40 37.33
N LYS A 772 8.14 39.46 36.60
CA LYS A 772 9.43 40.18 36.70
C LYS A 772 10.64 39.25 36.51
N GLU A 773 10.52 38.27 35.61
CA GLU A 773 11.61 37.36 35.25
C GLU A 773 12.47 37.96 34.14
N LEU A 774 13.81 37.86 34.28
CA LEU A 774 14.76 38.29 33.26
C LEU A 774 15.03 37.15 32.25
N PRO A 775 15.40 37.47 31.00
CA PRO A 775 15.79 36.46 30.03
C PRO A 775 17.02 35.67 30.51
N ASP A 776 17.03 34.37 30.20
CA ASP A 776 18.09 33.44 30.60
C ASP A 776 19.48 33.78 30.04
N THR A 777 19.52 34.36 28.84
CA THR A 777 20.72 34.80 28.12
C THR A 777 20.46 36.18 27.52
N GLU A 778 21.52 36.88 27.12
CA GLU A 778 21.37 38.16 26.41
C GLU A 778 20.59 37.95 25.09
N PRO A 779 19.52 38.72 24.83
CA PRO A 779 18.78 38.66 23.58
C PRO A 779 19.67 38.99 22.38
N LEU A 780 19.44 38.31 21.25
CA LEU A 780 20.27 38.48 20.06
C LEU A 780 19.97 39.76 19.25
N LYS A 781 18.74 40.26 19.36
CA LYS A 781 18.29 41.51 18.71
C LYS A 781 17.69 42.43 19.76
N THR A 782 18.00 43.71 19.63
CA THR A 782 17.36 44.78 20.42
C THR A 782 16.03 45.18 19.80
N THR A 783 15.20 45.91 20.56
CA THR A 783 13.96 46.50 20.02
C THR A 783 14.23 47.35 18.76
N GLU A 784 15.30 48.14 18.74
CA GLU A 784 15.65 48.99 17.59
C GLU A 784 16.00 48.16 16.34
N ASP A 785 16.71 47.04 16.52
CA ASP A 785 17.03 46.14 15.42
C ASP A 785 15.78 45.53 14.80
N LEU A 786 14.79 45.16 15.64
CA LEU A 786 13.53 44.56 15.18
C LEU A 786 12.66 45.55 14.41
N ILE A 787 12.50 46.77 14.93
CA ILE A 787 11.77 47.86 14.26
C ILE A 787 12.39 48.17 12.89
N ASN A 788 13.72 48.20 12.80
CA ASN A 788 14.41 48.44 11.54
C ASN A 788 14.34 47.26 10.56
N SER A 789 14.09 46.04 11.06
CA SER A 789 14.13 44.81 10.26
C SER A 789 12.77 44.36 9.73
N CYS A 790 11.65 44.69 10.40
CA CYS A 790 10.35 44.12 10.09
C CYS A 790 9.21 45.12 10.33
N SER A 791 8.26 45.18 9.39
CA SER A 791 7.07 46.04 9.49
C SER A 791 6.08 45.61 10.56
N ASP A 792 6.18 44.37 11.04
CA ASP A 792 5.36 43.85 12.14
C ASP A 792 5.78 44.39 13.51
N TYR A 793 6.90 45.13 13.58
CA TYR A 793 7.30 45.88 14.76
C TYR A 793 7.09 47.38 14.49
N GLY A 794 6.01 47.94 15.08
CA GLY A 794 5.64 49.34 14.91
C GLY A 794 6.55 50.29 15.67
N LEU A 795 6.65 51.54 15.18
CA LEU A 795 7.30 52.62 15.92
C LEU A 795 6.52 52.91 17.21
N ILE A 796 7.22 52.92 18.35
CA ILE A 796 6.61 53.23 19.64
C ILE A 796 6.11 54.68 19.63
N PHE A 797 4.84 54.88 20.00
CA PHE A 797 4.22 56.20 19.99
C PHE A 797 4.89 57.19 20.96
N SER A 798 4.94 58.45 20.54
CA SER A 798 5.59 59.55 21.30
C SER A 798 5.03 59.74 22.72
N TRP A 799 3.73 59.53 22.92
CA TRP A 799 3.10 59.64 24.23
C TRP A 799 3.50 58.49 25.19
N ILE A 800 3.82 57.30 24.66
CA ILE A 800 4.36 56.19 25.45
C ILE A 800 5.78 56.50 25.90
N ILE A 801 6.62 57.02 24.99
CA ILE A 801 7.99 57.47 25.32
C ILE A 801 7.94 58.53 26.42
N PHE A 802 6.98 59.47 26.34
CA PHE A 802 6.75 60.46 27.39
C PHE A 802 6.35 59.82 28.72
N MET A 803 5.39 58.88 28.73
CA MET A 803 5.02 58.14 29.95
C MET A 803 6.21 57.42 30.59
N MET A 804 7.04 56.77 29.78
CA MET A 804 8.22 56.05 30.28
C MET A 804 9.26 57.01 30.88
N SER A 805 9.32 58.26 30.44
CA SER A 805 10.22 59.29 31.01
C SER A 805 9.82 59.74 32.43
N LEU A 806 8.57 59.48 32.84
CA LEU A 806 8.05 59.84 34.16
C LEU A 806 8.35 58.78 35.24
N VAL A 807 8.93 57.63 34.87
CA VAL A 807 9.24 56.53 35.79
C VAL A 807 10.52 56.83 36.59
N PRO A 808 10.51 56.76 37.95
CA PRO A 808 11.72 56.91 38.76
C PRO A 808 12.70 55.75 38.56
N LEU A 809 13.99 56.05 38.38
CA LEU A 809 15.06 55.03 38.38
C LEU A 809 15.28 54.54 39.83
N PRO A 810 14.76 53.36 40.23
CA PRO A 810 15.36 52.09 39.81
C PRO A 810 14.35 51.00 39.41
N ASP A 811 13.07 51.34 39.22
CA ASP A 811 12.01 50.34 39.24
C ASP A 811 12.05 49.39 38.03
N TRP A 812 12.44 49.86 36.84
CA TRP A 812 12.44 49.07 35.59
C TRP A 812 13.52 49.56 34.61
N ASN A 813 14.81 49.46 34.94
CA ASN A 813 15.84 49.63 33.92
C ASN A 813 15.61 48.63 32.78
N SER A 814 15.10 49.15 31.65
CA SER A 814 15.20 48.59 30.30
C SER A 814 14.85 47.11 30.16
N CYS A 815 13.64 46.70 30.52
CA CYS A 815 13.17 45.42 30.02
C CYS A 815 12.92 45.59 28.51
N ASP A 816 13.89 45.18 27.69
CA ASP A 816 13.76 45.16 26.23
C ASP A 816 12.48 44.41 25.80
N ASP A 817 12.00 43.45 26.61
CA ASP A 817 10.69 42.78 26.42
C ASP A 817 9.49 43.75 26.51
N LEU A 818 9.55 44.82 27.32
CA LEU A 818 8.49 45.85 27.38
C LEU A 818 8.44 46.66 26.10
N SER A 819 9.58 47.13 25.62
CA SER A 819 9.67 47.91 24.38
C SER A 819 9.37 47.06 23.15
N LYS A 820 9.80 45.79 23.15
CA LYS A 820 9.40 44.78 22.14
C LYS A 820 7.90 44.55 22.12
N LEU A 821 7.26 44.39 23.28
CA LEU A 821 5.81 44.22 23.37
C LEU A 821 5.07 45.49 22.91
N GLN A 822 5.49 46.68 23.36
CA GLN A 822 4.91 47.95 22.92
C GLN A 822 5.02 48.12 21.40
N SER A 823 6.18 47.83 20.82
CA SER A 823 6.38 47.89 19.37
C SER A 823 5.51 46.88 18.61
N LEU A 824 5.39 45.65 19.11
CA LEU A 824 4.53 44.61 18.53
C LEU A 824 3.04 45.01 18.55
N LEU A 825 2.59 45.65 19.64
CA LEU A 825 1.22 46.15 19.77
C LEU A 825 0.94 47.39 18.90
N CYS A 826 1.97 48.17 18.58
CA CYS A 826 1.88 49.30 17.65
C CYS A 826 1.81 48.85 16.17
N SER A 827 1.88 47.54 15.89
CA SER A 827 1.79 47.00 14.54
C SER A 827 0.36 46.96 14.02
N PRO A 828 0.11 47.36 12.74
CA PRO A 828 -1.21 47.26 12.14
C PRO A 828 -1.64 45.81 11.85
N SER A 829 -0.70 44.85 11.82
CA SER A 829 -0.98 43.43 11.52
C SER A 829 -1.38 42.62 12.76
N PHE A 830 -1.25 43.18 13.96
CA PHE A 830 -1.43 42.47 15.22
C PHE A 830 -2.89 42.46 15.71
N ARG A 831 -3.45 41.26 15.96
CA ARG A 831 -4.82 41.09 16.49
C ARG A 831 -4.84 41.05 18.02
N ILE A 832 -5.05 42.21 18.64
CA ILE A 832 -5.01 42.40 20.11
C ILE A 832 -6.07 41.59 20.86
N SER A 833 -7.22 41.32 20.23
CA SER A 833 -8.29 40.54 20.86
C SER A 833 -7.84 39.16 21.36
N SER A 834 -6.80 38.58 20.76
CA SER A 834 -6.24 37.28 21.15
C SER A 834 -5.51 37.30 22.50
N ILE A 835 -4.90 38.43 22.90
CA ILE A 835 -4.03 38.51 24.07
C ILE A 835 -4.66 39.18 25.30
N LEU A 836 -5.83 39.81 25.16
CA LEU A 836 -6.52 40.53 26.23
C LEU A 836 -6.65 39.77 27.56
N PRO A 837 -6.93 38.44 27.58
CA PRO A 837 -6.99 37.70 28.84
C PRO A 837 -5.66 37.69 29.62
N PHE A 838 -4.53 37.73 28.90
CA PHE A 838 -3.20 37.67 29.50
C PHE A 838 -2.73 39.04 29.97
N VAL A 839 -3.09 40.12 29.26
CA VAL A 839 -2.74 41.50 29.63
C VAL A 839 -3.30 41.88 31.00
N LYS A 840 -4.46 41.34 31.39
CA LYS A 840 -5.05 41.51 32.74
C LYS A 840 -4.14 41.05 33.88
N ASN A 841 -3.15 40.19 33.61
CA ASN A 841 -2.20 39.74 34.62
C ASN A 841 -1.11 40.78 34.93
N ILE A 842 -0.99 41.83 34.11
CA ILE A 842 -0.07 42.95 34.35
C ILE A 842 -0.80 44.00 35.20
N PRO A 843 -0.25 44.40 36.36
CA PRO A 843 -0.91 45.38 37.22
C PRO A 843 -0.97 46.76 36.55
N GLU A 844 -2.12 47.42 36.64
CA GLU A 844 -2.33 48.81 36.18
C GLU A 844 -1.68 49.85 37.12
N ASP A 845 -1.19 49.41 38.29
CA ASP A 845 -0.64 50.30 39.31
C ASP A 845 0.72 50.89 38.92
N SER A 846 1.46 50.26 38.00
CA SER A 846 2.72 50.79 37.47
C SER A 846 2.51 51.54 36.15
N ILE A 847 3.29 52.60 35.92
CA ILE A 847 3.26 53.37 34.65
C ILE A 847 3.56 52.45 33.45
N SER A 848 4.46 51.47 33.61
CA SER A 848 4.76 50.46 32.60
C SER A 848 3.55 49.60 32.24
N GLY A 849 2.82 49.10 33.24
CA GLY A 849 1.60 48.32 33.03
C GLY A 849 0.48 49.18 32.43
N LEU A 850 0.29 50.39 32.96
CA LEU A 850 -0.66 51.37 32.44
C LEU A 850 -0.44 51.66 30.95
N SER A 851 0.82 51.77 30.51
CA SER A 851 1.14 52.01 29.09
C SER A 851 0.64 50.88 28.17
N ILE A 852 0.75 49.62 28.60
CA ILE A 852 0.26 48.46 27.83
C ILE A 852 -1.27 48.43 27.81
N HIS A 853 -1.92 48.68 28.96
CA HIS A 853 -3.38 48.69 29.05
C HIS A 853 -4.00 49.79 28.21
N VAL A 854 -3.46 51.01 28.27
CA VAL A 854 -3.92 52.13 27.46
C VAL A 854 -3.66 51.86 25.97
N LEU A 855 -2.53 51.24 25.60
CA LEU A 855 -2.24 50.85 24.21
C LEU A 855 -3.20 49.78 23.69
N CYS A 856 -3.57 48.80 24.53
CA CYS A 856 -4.60 47.82 24.16
C CYS A 856 -5.96 48.50 23.96
N ASP A 857 -6.35 49.42 24.84
CA ASP A 857 -7.61 50.15 24.75
C ASP A 857 -7.65 51.05 23.49
N THR A 858 -6.56 51.73 23.14
CA THR A 858 -6.46 52.55 21.92
C THR A 858 -6.68 51.73 20.67
N CYS A 859 -5.98 50.60 20.56
CA CYS A 859 -6.04 49.80 19.35
C CYS A 859 -7.37 49.02 19.22
N LEU A 860 -8.16 48.92 20.30
CA LEU A 860 -9.55 48.44 20.27
C LEU A 860 -10.59 49.55 19.98
N GLY A 861 -10.14 50.80 19.80
CA GLY A 861 -11.02 51.97 19.64
C GLY A 861 -11.71 52.43 20.93
N GLN A 862 -11.30 51.94 22.10
CA GLN A 862 -11.87 52.29 23.41
C GLN A 862 -11.18 53.50 24.03
N HIS A 863 -11.07 54.59 23.26
CA HIS A 863 -10.37 55.81 23.67
C HIS A 863 -10.93 56.44 24.95
N GLU A 864 -12.24 56.35 25.20
CA GLU A 864 -12.84 56.88 26.43
C GLU A 864 -12.32 56.19 27.69
N ALA A 865 -12.15 54.87 27.64
CA ALA A 865 -11.61 54.09 28.76
C ALA A 865 -10.12 54.40 28.98
N GLY A 866 -9.35 54.56 27.88
CA GLY A 866 -7.95 54.99 27.95
C GLY A 866 -7.80 56.38 28.59
N ILE A 867 -8.66 57.34 28.22
CA ILE A 867 -8.69 58.69 28.82
C ILE A 867 -8.99 58.61 30.32
N ASP A 868 -9.98 57.81 30.73
CA ASP A 868 -10.35 57.67 32.15
C ASP A 868 -9.18 57.08 32.96
N LYS A 869 -8.54 56.02 32.46
CA LYS A 869 -7.36 55.38 33.10
C LYS A 869 -6.18 56.34 33.22
N LEU A 870 -5.89 57.12 32.17
CA LEU A 870 -4.81 58.12 32.20
C LEU A 870 -5.12 59.23 33.21
N LEU A 871 -6.35 59.77 33.22
CA LEU A 871 -6.73 60.82 34.17
C LEU A 871 -6.69 60.35 35.64
N ASP A 872 -6.99 59.08 35.90
CA ASP A 872 -6.96 58.51 37.26
C ASP A 872 -5.53 58.20 37.76
N ARG A 873 -4.63 57.76 36.87
CA ARG A 873 -3.32 57.18 37.26
C ARG A 873 -2.10 57.98 36.79
N CYS A 874 -2.15 58.64 35.64
CA CYS A 874 -1.05 59.43 35.06
C CYS A 874 -1.58 60.63 34.24
N PRO A 875 -2.08 61.68 34.92
CA PRO A 875 -2.73 62.81 34.26
C PRO A 875 -1.79 63.63 33.36
N GLU A 876 -0.48 63.57 33.60
CA GLU A 876 0.54 64.27 32.80
C GLU A 876 0.58 63.78 31.34
N ALA A 877 0.25 62.51 31.10
CA ALA A 877 0.33 61.89 29.78
C ALA A 877 -0.94 62.04 28.93
N VAL A 878 -2.04 62.54 29.52
CA VAL A 878 -3.35 62.67 28.86
C VAL A 878 -3.29 63.59 27.64
N ILE A 879 -2.57 64.71 27.74
CA ILE A 879 -2.48 65.67 26.63
C ILE A 879 -1.59 65.15 25.49
N PRO A 880 -0.37 64.63 25.73
CA PRO A 880 0.40 63.95 24.69
C PRO A 880 -0.37 62.82 23.99
N TYR A 881 -1.12 62.03 24.75
CA TYR A 881 -2.01 60.99 24.22
C TYR A 881 -3.10 61.58 23.32
N ALA A 882 -3.85 62.57 23.82
CA ALA A 882 -4.94 63.20 23.10
C ALA A 882 -4.47 63.89 21.81
N GLN A 883 -3.29 64.51 21.85
CA GLN A 883 -2.68 65.15 20.69
C GLN A 883 -2.26 64.15 19.61
N HIS A 884 -1.98 62.89 19.94
CA HIS A 884 -1.58 61.87 18.99
C HIS A 884 -2.79 61.06 18.47
N GLU A 885 -3.59 60.49 19.39
CA GLU A 885 -4.64 59.53 19.08
C GLU A 885 -6.00 60.18 18.73
N LEU A 886 -6.34 61.33 19.33
CA LEU A 886 -7.64 61.98 19.14
C LEU A 886 -7.63 62.97 17.95
N ARG A 887 -7.07 62.54 16.83
CA ARG A 887 -7.08 63.27 15.56
C ARG A 887 -8.21 62.76 14.65
N ASP A 888 -8.53 63.55 13.64
CA ASP A 888 -9.49 63.21 12.58
C ASP A 888 -10.85 62.71 13.12
N GLU A 889 -11.17 61.42 12.96
CA GLU A 889 -12.47 60.83 13.34
C GLU A 889 -12.74 60.86 14.86
N HIS A 890 -11.69 60.88 15.68
CA HIS A 890 -11.79 60.87 17.14
C HIS A 890 -11.71 62.27 17.77
N GLN A 891 -11.64 63.32 16.95
CA GLN A 891 -11.49 64.70 17.42
C GLN A 891 -12.64 65.12 18.35
N ALA A 892 -13.84 64.57 18.15
CA ALA A 892 -15.00 64.83 18.99
C ALA A 892 -14.80 64.47 20.48
N LEU A 893 -13.91 63.52 20.78
CA LEU A 893 -13.65 63.09 22.16
C LEU A 893 -12.94 64.18 23.00
N TRP A 894 -12.27 65.14 22.36
CA TRP A 894 -11.70 66.31 23.04
C TRP A 894 -12.76 67.08 23.85
N TRP A 895 -13.92 67.31 23.26
CA TRP A 895 -14.97 68.13 23.84
C TRP A 895 -16.15 67.32 24.39
N ASN A 896 -16.38 66.09 23.92
CA ASN A 896 -17.43 65.22 24.45
C ASN A 896 -17.02 64.44 25.71
N LYS A 897 -15.72 64.12 25.87
CA LYS A 897 -15.23 63.27 26.98
C LYS A 897 -14.15 63.97 27.81
N LEU A 898 -13.06 64.42 27.18
CA LEU A 898 -11.89 64.95 27.89
C LEU A 898 -12.21 66.26 28.63
N LEU A 899 -12.85 67.23 27.96
CA LEU A 899 -13.20 68.52 28.57
C LEU A 899 -14.17 68.35 29.78
N PRO A 900 -15.32 67.66 29.67
CA PRO A 900 -16.23 67.48 30.81
C PRO A 900 -15.56 66.82 32.00
N GLU A 901 -14.71 65.81 31.76
CA GLU A 901 -14.10 65.05 32.84
C GLU A 901 -12.95 65.81 33.52
N LEU A 902 -12.18 66.62 32.77
CA LEU A 902 -11.23 67.58 33.35
C LEU A 902 -11.95 68.66 34.16
N CYS A 903 -13.06 69.20 33.65
CA CYS A 903 -13.90 70.17 34.38
C CYS A 903 -14.51 69.59 35.66
N LYS A 904 -14.76 68.28 35.72
CA LYS A 904 -15.24 67.59 36.92
C LYS A 904 -14.12 67.35 37.93
N ARG A 905 -12.97 66.82 37.49
CA ARG A 905 -11.82 66.52 38.38
C ARG A 905 -11.16 67.77 38.95
N THR A 906 -11.16 68.89 38.22
CA THR A 906 -10.66 70.19 38.72
C THR A 906 -11.55 70.84 39.79
N ARG A 907 -12.77 70.38 40.03
CA ARG A 907 -13.62 70.89 41.13
C ARG A 907 -13.14 70.43 42.51
N HIS A 908 -12.35 69.36 42.54
CA HIS A 908 -11.78 68.82 43.78
C HIS A 908 -10.31 69.24 43.89
N VAL A 909 -9.95 69.92 44.99
CA VAL A 909 -8.57 70.31 45.26
C VAL A 909 -7.81 69.09 45.80
N GLY A 910 -6.98 68.47 44.97
CA GLY A 910 -6.10 67.35 45.32
C GLY A 910 -4.66 67.58 44.85
N GLU A 911 -3.77 66.60 45.09
CA GLU A 911 -2.34 66.69 44.72
C GLU A 911 -2.12 66.91 43.22
N ASN A 912 -2.99 66.35 42.38
CA ASN A 912 -2.95 66.47 40.91
C ASN A 912 -3.68 67.72 40.37
N TYR A 913 -4.25 68.58 41.23
CA TYR A 913 -4.95 69.81 40.82
C TYR A 913 -4.15 70.71 39.86
N PRO A 914 -2.85 71.01 40.07
CA PRO A 914 -2.09 71.84 39.13
C PRO A 914 -1.94 71.20 37.74
N VAL A 915 -1.79 69.87 37.66
CA VAL A 915 -1.67 69.11 36.41
C VAL A 915 -3.00 69.07 35.66
N PHE A 916 -4.12 68.88 36.37
CA PHE A 916 -5.45 68.96 35.75
C PHE A 916 -5.78 70.36 35.24
N LEU A 917 -5.35 71.41 35.96
CA LEU A 917 -5.56 72.79 35.55
C LEU A 917 -4.74 73.16 34.31
N SER A 918 -3.48 72.72 34.21
CA SER A 918 -2.68 72.90 32.99
C SER A 918 -3.25 72.11 31.82
N SER A 919 -3.65 70.86 32.04
CA SER A 919 -4.29 70.01 31.02
C SER A 919 -5.61 70.60 30.51
N LEU A 920 -6.41 71.21 31.41
CA LEU A 920 -7.65 71.90 31.05
C LEU A 920 -7.38 73.14 30.18
N GLN A 921 -6.37 73.95 30.52
CA GLN A 921 -5.99 75.11 29.71
C GLN A 921 -5.52 74.70 28.31
N GLU A 922 -4.74 73.63 28.21
CA GLU A 922 -4.25 73.11 26.93
C GLU A 922 -5.39 72.51 26.10
N THR A 923 -6.30 71.76 26.72
CA THR A 923 -7.53 71.25 26.09
C THR A 923 -8.40 72.38 25.55
N LEU A 924 -8.62 73.45 26.32
CA LEU A 924 -9.36 74.63 25.86
C LEU A 924 -8.67 75.36 24.71
N SER A 925 -7.33 75.36 24.68
CA SER A 925 -6.57 75.93 23.57
C SER A 925 -6.76 75.12 22.27
N VAL A 926 -6.74 73.78 22.36
CA VAL A 926 -7.00 72.89 21.22
C VAL A 926 -8.44 73.05 20.72
N ILE A 927 -9.43 73.09 21.63
CA ILE A 927 -10.84 73.29 21.27
C ILE A 927 -11.07 74.66 20.63
N ALA A 928 -10.46 75.72 21.16
CA ALA A 928 -10.50 77.06 20.55
C ALA A 928 -9.93 77.08 19.12
N THR A 929 -9.04 76.13 18.79
CA THR A 929 -8.48 75.92 17.45
C THR A 929 -9.17 74.82 16.64
N ALA A 930 -10.20 74.16 17.14
CA ALA A 930 -10.88 73.07 16.44
C ALA A 930 -12.34 73.42 16.10
N LEU A 931 -13.06 74.04 17.04
CA LEU A 931 -14.49 74.35 16.90
C LEU A 931 -14.76 75.78 16.44
N GLU A 932 -15.90 75.99 15.79
CA GLU A 932 -16.46 77.32 15.59
C GLU A 932 -16.96 77.92 16.92
N LEU A 933 -17.00 79.25 17.02
CA LEU A 933 -17.36 79.95 18.26
C LEU A 933 -18.72 79.50 18.82
N ARG A 934 -19.70 79.23 17.94
CA ARG A 934 -21.04 78.78 18.34
C ARG A 934 -21.00 77.40 18.99
N ASP A 935 -20.26 76.47 18.39
CA ASP A 935 -20.16 75.10 18.90
C ASP A 935 -19.29 75.04 20.15
N PHE A 936 -18.24 75.86 20.22
CA PHE A 936 -17.44 75.98 21.44
C PHE A 936 -18.28 76.45 22.63
N LEU A 937 -19.17 77.43 22.45
CA LEU A 937 -20.09 77.88 23.49
C LEU A 937 -21.05 76.77 23.97
N ASN A 938 -21.44 75.86 23.08
CA ASN A 938 -22.36 74.75 23.42
C ASN A 938 -21.70 73.66 24.26
N VAL A 939 -20.37 73.52 24.23
CA VAL A 939 -19.65 72.47 24.97
C VAL A 939 -19.09 72.98 26.32
N LEU A 940 -19.20 74.28 26.61
CA LEU A 940 -18.78 74.82 27.90
C LEU A 940 -19.75 74.42 29.04
N PRO A 941 -19.24 74.16 30.25
CA PRO A 941 -20.10 73.83 31.40
C PRO A 941 -20.93 75.04 31.84
N GLU A 942 -22.21 74.82 32.14
CA GLU A 942 -23.16 75.86 32.57
C GLU A 942 -22.80 76.50 33.92
N ASP A 943 -21.97 75.83 34.73
CA ASP A 943 -21.59 76.19 36.09
C ASP A 943 -20.14 76.69 36.24
N GLY A 944 -19.51 77.13 35.14
CA GLY A 944 -18.12 77.63 35.10
C GLY A 944 -17.94 79.14 35.33
N ASN A 945 -16.76 79.56 35.82
CA ASN A 945 -16.41 81.00 35.92
C ASN A 945 -16.06 81.56 34.53
N ALA A 946 -16.90 82.44 33.99
CA ALA A 946 -16.73 83.06 32.67
C ALA A 946 -15.35 83.72 32.47
N ALA A 947 -14.73 84.27 33.52
CA ALA A 947 -13.42 84.92 33.42
C ALA A 947 -12.30 83.94 33.03
N PHE A 948 -12.43 82.65 33.38
CA PHE A 948 -11.45 81.62 33.06
C PHE A 948 -11.51 81.20 31.57
N PHE A 949 -12.71 81.13 30.99
CA PHE A 949 -12.92 80.70 29.60
C PHE A 949 -12.79 81.84 28.58
N LEU A 950 -12.98 83.10 29.02
CA LEU A 950 -12.96 84.29 28.15
C LEU A 950 -11.69 84.42 27.27
N PRO A 951 -10.46 84.16 27.76
CA PRO A 951 -9.26 84.25 26.92
C PRO A 951 -9.27 83.27 25.74
N HIS A 952 -9.77 82.05 25.94
CA HIS A 952 -9.85 81.01 24.91
C HIS A 952 -10.99 81.28 23.92
N LEU A 953 -12.13 81.80 24.40
CA LEU A 953 -13.22 82.27 23.53
C LEU A 953 -12.79 83.45 22.64
N LEU A 954 -12.00 84.37 23.19
CA LEU A 954 -11.39 85.46 22.41
C LEU A 954 -10.42 84.91 21.35
N GLN A 955 -9.60 83.92 21.70
CA GLN A 955 -8.71 83.25 20.73
C GLN A 955 -9.49 82.58 19.59
N CYS A 956 -10.58 81.88 19.90
CA CYS A 956 -11.49 81.28 18.90
C CYS A 956 -12.15 82.36 18.02
N SER A 957 -12.63 83.47 18.61
CA SER A 957 -13.27 84.56 17.85
C SER A 957 -12.30 85.30 16.92
N ARG A 958 -11.02 85.39 17.28
CA ARG A 958 -9.98 86.05 16.46
C ARG A 958 -9.64 85.27 15.18
N ARG A 959 -9.92 83.96 15.13
CA ARG A 959 -9.81 83.16 13.89
C ARG A 959 -10.82 83.56 12.82
N LEU A 960 -11.97 84.11 13.19
CA LEU A 960 -12.99 84.58 12.24
C LEU A 960 -12.61 85.93 11.58
N VAL A 961 -11.56 86.59 12.05
CA VAL A 961 -11.12 87.93 11.59
C VAL A 961 -9.83 87.86 10.75
N THR A 962 -9.32 86.67 10.47
CA THR A 962 -8.23 86.38 9.51
C THR A 962 -8.72 85.38 8.49
#